data_AF-A0A7C4B2W3-F1
#
_entry.id   AF-A0A7C4B2W3-F1
#
_cell.length_a   1.000
_cell.length_b   1.000
_cell.length_c   1.000
_cell.angle_alpha   90.00
_cell.angle_beta   90.00
_cell.angle_gamma   90.00
#
_symmetry.space_group_name_H-M   'P 1'
#
loop_
_entity.id
_entity.type
_entity.pdbx_description
1 polymer ?
#
loop_
_entity_poly.entity_id
_entity_poly.type
_entity_poly.pdbx_seq_one_letter_code
_entity_poly.pdbx_strand_id
1 'polypeptide(L)'
;MQKNAEFFSALVKSVGIDERFGLKFEKIQRDVKKGEFLIHFESTLLPAQTYLDIERYVVEKIGANTKLFMNYTDLRDKEEEDLTAHLKELCCRLKKPLAPFITKAHMRLSEDAVNIDFTDDFGRELFIASGLPEYLEDYFLRCFGKRSRVVAGKAAAGERTVRLPEVPVMEAPKEPKEAAPRKKEETVTIHGSRVSGEATPIKDINESTGACVIRGAVLSVDSFNIKNEARGKRSLIVFGVSDNTSTITCKAFVSRDKCDQIKQRLKDRAVLVAGTAAYDSFSKEVCINVKGIEETEALKRRDNAEEKRVELHLHTNMSALDAVADEVEVVKRAAEFGHDAVAITDHGVVQAFPRAFDASKKYGVKVIYGMEAYMINDVPDDYKETFEDEYVVFDLETTGFSPYSCGITEIGALRLRNGEIIDTFSTLVNPGCPISPQITQTTGITEEMVKDAPSMGEALRMFREYAGDAHLAAHNAPFDLGFLEKHGKDNGIEFGNKCLDTVWLFRRALPGHKSYSLGRLAEDLGISFNHHRALDDAVCTAKIMKISMDRIASRPPQKAPEDEKELPVFHVILLCRDKKGLFNLYRLVSESHINHFYRRPRIPRSLLVKYREGLIVGSACEQGEIVQAILRYASDGELEHIAEFYDYLEVQPDGNNAFMVREGRFRDIEGVRDITRKIISVGERTGRMVAATCDAHFLEPEDECFRRILMHGQGYADADRQAPLYYRTTAEMLAEFSYLGAEKAKEIVVKNTRAISDMVSKIELLPDEPAMPEIPGAAEKLVEMAFARARQIYGDPLPEIVEERLKHELDAINRHGYGVLYYIAS
;
A
#
# COMPACT_ATOMS: atom_id res chain seq x y z
N MET A 1 -18.08 -51.11 17.73
CA MET A 1 -16.75 -50.45 17.82
C MET A 1 -16.03 -50.47 16.47
N GLN A 2 -15.84 -51.62 15.81
CA GLN A 2 -15.12 -51.72 14.52
C GLN A 2 -15.68 -50.81 13.40
N LYS A 3 -17.01 -50.78 13.20
CA LYS A 3 -17.67 -49.86 12.26
C LYS A 3 -17.53 -48.36 12.62
N ASN A 4 -17.29 -48.03 13.89
CA ASN A 4 -17.11 -46.64 14.32
C ASN A 4 -15.66 -46.17 14.07
N ALA A 5 -14.68 -47.07 14.23
CA ALA A 5 -13.28 -46.79 13.93
C ALA A 5 -13.05 -46.62 12.42
N GLU A 6 -13.70 -47.44 11.60
CA GLU A 6 -13.70 -47.29 10.13
C GLU A 6 -14.38 -45.99 9.69
N PHE A 7 -15.52 -45.64 10.29
CA PHE A 7 -16.20 -44.36 10.03
C PHE A 7 -15.30 -43.16 10.40
N PHE A 8 -14.66 -43.22 11.56
CA PHE A 8 -13.79 -42.13 12.02
C PHE A 8 -12.55 -41.97 11.14
N SER A 9 -11.90 -43.08 10.77
CA SER A 9 -10.75 -43.06 9.85
C SER A 9 -11.15 -42.52 8.47
N ALA A 10 -12.33 -42.89 7.96
CA ALA A 10 -12.85 -42.38 6.70
C ALA A 10 -13.20 -40.88 6.77
N LEU A 11 -13.73 -40.40 7.90
CA LEU A 11 -13.99 -38.98 8.15
C LEU A 11 -12.68 -38.18 8.12
N VAL A 12 -11.67 -38.59 8.91
CA VAL A 12 -10.38 -37.88 9.01
C VAL A 12 -9.70 -37.81 7.64
N LYS A 13 -9.71 -38.92 6.89
CA LYS A 13 -9.16 -38.98 5.54
C LYS A 13 -9.94 -38.11 4.53
N SER A 14 -11.26 -38.07 4.64
CA SER A 14 -12.12 -37.32 3.71
C SER A 14 -12.10 -35.82 3.93
N VAL A 15 -11.98 -35.38 5.19
CA VAL A 15 -11.97 -33.95 5.54
C VAL A 15 -10.54 -33.38 5.55
N GLY A 16 -9.51 -34.24 5.63
CA GLY A 16 -8.11 -33.80 5.62
C GLY A 16 -7.72 -33.09 6.92
N ILE A 17 -8.08 -33.68 8.06
CA ILE A 17 -7.92 -33.05 9.38
C ILE A 17 -6.48 -33.20 9.84
N ASP A 18 -5.81 -32.08 10.13
CA ASP A 18 -4.45 -32.03 10.66
C ASP A 18 -4.40 -32.66 12.07
N GLU A 19 -3.42 -33.54 12.30
CA GLU A 19 -3.23 -34.26 13.57
C GLU A 19 -3.05 -33.31 14.77
N ARG A 20 -2.58 -32.08 14.54
CA ARG A 20 -2.37 -31.06 15.59
C ARG A 20 -3.66 -30.66 16.31
N PHE A 21 -4.82 -30.85 15.71
CA PHE A 21 -6.10 -30.52 16.35
C PHE A 21 -6.58 -31.61 17.32
N GLY A 22 -5.90 -32.77 17.32
CA GLY A 22 -6.14 -33.83 18.29
C GLY A 22 -7.56 -34.40 18.27
N LEU A 23 -8.24 -34.36 17.11
CA LEU A 23 -9.62 -34.81 16.97
C LEU A 23 -9.74 -36.29 17.38
N LYS A 24 -10.71 -36.58 18.24
CA LYS A 24 -11.04 -37.94 18.70
C LYS A 24 -12.54 -38.15 18.64
N PHE A 25 -12.94 -39.34 18.21
CA PHE A 25 -14.33 -39.78 18.32
C PHE A 25 -14.62 -40.25 19.75
N GLU A 26 -15.63 -39.68 20.39
CA GLU A 26 -16.05 -40.10 21.73
C GLU A 26 -17.14 -41.18 21.65
N LYS A 27 -18.32 -40.84 21.11
CA LYS A 27 -19.51 -41.70 21.14
C LYS A 27 -20.59 -41.24 20.16
N ILE A 28 -21.50 -42.17 19.85
CA ILE A 28 -22.79 -41.87 19.18
C ILE A 28 -23.92 -42.22 20.14
N GLN A 29 -24.90 -41.33 20.27
CA GLN A 29 -26.11 -41.52 21.05
C GLN A 29 -27.34 -41.31 20.17
N ARG A 30 -28.48 -41.91 20.54
CA ARG A 30 -29.75 -41.69 19.84
C ARG A 30 -30.72 -41.03 20.82
N ASP A 31 -31.21 -39.84 20.48
CA ASP A 31 -32.32 -39.21 21.20
C ASP A 31 -33.62 -39.88 20.75
N VAL A 32 -34.13 -40.78 21.59
CA VAL A 32 -35.34 -41.57 21.31
C VAL A 32 -36.60 -40.70 21.24
N LYS A 33 -36.62 -39.52 21.90
CA LYS A 33 -37.77 -38.61 21.91
C LYS A 33 -37.83 -37.73 20.66
N LYS A 34 -36.67 -37.30 20.15
CA LYS A 34 -36.59 -36.44 18.96
C LYS A 34 -36.27 -37.18 17.67
N GLY A 35 -35.89 -38.46 17.76
CA GLY A 35 -35.47 -39.26 16.60
C GLY A 35 -34.16 -38.78 15.98
N GLU A 36 -33.29 -38.14 16.77
CA GLU A 36 -32.01 -37.57 16.33
C GLU A 36 -30.83 -38.48 16.71
N PHE A 37 -29.80 -38.54 15.85
CA PHE A 37 -28.51 -39.12 16.19
C PHE A 37 -27.56 -38.03 16.67
N LEU A 38 -26.95 -38.19 17.84
CA LEU A 38 -26.00 -37.25 18.44
C LEU A 38 -24.61 -37.85 18.35
N ILE A 39 -23.66 -37.17 17.71
CA ILE A 39 -22.29 -37.65 17.53
C ILE A 39 -21.34 -36.73 18.26
N HIS A 40 -20.55 -37.29 19.15
CA HIS A 40 -19.65 -36.55 20.03
C HIS A 40 -18.21 -36.76 19.60
N PHE A 41 -17.50 -35.64 19.46
CA PHE A 41 -16.07 -35.58 19.22
C PHE A 41 -15.39 -34.71 20.28
N GLU A 42 -14.12 -35.00 20.54
CA GLU A 42 -13.22 -34.18 21.34
C GLU A 42 -12.15 -33.61 20.41
N SER A 43 -11.80 -32.32 20.55
CA SER A 43 -10.78 -31.67 19.71
C SER A 43 -10.23 -30.42 20.41
N THR A 44 -9.16 -29.82 19.91
CA THR A 44 -8.95 -28.37 20.10
C THR A 44 -9.85 -27.58 19.14
N LEU A 45 -10.03 -26.28 19.34
CA LEU A 45 -10.89 -25.44 18.49
C LEU A 45 -10.50 -25.59 17.02
N LEU A 46 -11.44 -26.11 16.22
CA LEU A 46 -11.22 -26.39 14.81
C LEU A 46 -11.43 -25.12 13.98
N PRO A 47 -10.69 -24.93 12.87
CA PRO A 47 -11.02 -23.91 11.88
C PRO A 47 -12.47 -24.05 11.40
N ALA A 48 -13.16 -22.92 11.18
CA ALA A 48 -14.58 -22.91 10.84
C ALA A 48 -14.91 -23.79 9.61
N GLN A 49 -14.04 -23.78 8.60
CA GLN A 49 -14.20 -24.62 7.41
C GLN A 49 -14.15 -26.12 7.76
N THR A 50 -13.15 -26.54 8.54
CA THR A 50 -12.98 -27.93 8.96
C THR A 50 -14.17 -28.41 9.79
N TYR A 51 -14.68 -27.59 10.71
CA TYR A 51 -15.90 -27.91 11.47
C TYR A 51 -17.11 -28.13 10.54
N LEU A 52 -17.32 -27.23 9.57
CA LEU A 52 -18.43 -27.34 8.61
C LEU A 52 -18.30 -28.55 7.68
N ASP A 53 -17.07 -28.91 7.30
CA ASP A 53 -16.79 -30.11 6.51
C ASP A 53 -17.11 -31.39 7.28
N ILE A 54 -16.79 -31.44 8.59
CA ILE A 54 -17.18 -32.55 9.47
C ILE A 54 -18.70 -32.61 9.61
N GLU A 55 -19.36 -31.48 9.87
CA GLU A 55 -20.82 -31.40 10.02
C GLU A 55 -21.53 -31.88 8.75
N ARG A 56 -21.08 -31.43 7.58
CA ARG A 56 -21.57 -31.88 6.27
C ARG A 56 -21.34 -33.37 6.06
N TYR A 57 -20.13 -33.87 6.29
CA TYR A 57 -19.81 -35.28 6.10
C TYR A 57 -20.68 -36.18 6.99
N VAL A 58 -20.85 -35.81 8.26
CA VAL A 58 -21.68 -36.54 9.22
C VAL A 58 -23.14 -36.58 8.75
N VAL A 59 -23.69 -35.44 8.34
CA VAL A 59 -25.06 -35.35 7.83
C VAL A 59 -25.24 -36.16 6.53
N GLU A 60 -24.28 -36.11 5.61
CA GLU A 60 -24.32 -36.87 4.36
C GLU A 60 -24.27 -38.39 4.57
N LYS A 61 -23.46 -38.87 5.53
CA LYS A 61 -23.27 -40.31 5.76
C LYS A 61 -24.30 -40.94 6.69
N ILE A 62 -24.84 -40.17 7.64
CA ILE A 62 -25.72 -40.71 8.70
C ILE A 62 -27.17 -40.23 8.51
N GLY A 63 -27.36 -39.06 7.90
CA GLY A 63 -28.67 -38.51 7.52
C GLY A 63 -28.96 -37.15 8.15
N ALA A 64 -29.94 -36.45 7.60
CA ALA A 64 -30.33 -35.08 7.98
C ALA A 64 -30.76 -34.91 9.45
N ASN A 65 -31.17 -35.99 10.13
CA ASN A 65 -31.56 -35.99 11.54
C ASN A 65 -30.36 -36.30 12.48
N THR A 66 -29.19 -35.73 12.18
CA THR A 66 -27.95 -35.95 12.94
C THR A 66 -27.40 -34.62 13.45
N LYS A 67 -27.03 -34.57 14.73
CA LYS A 67 -26.39 -33.41 15.37
C LYS A 67 -24.96 -33.73 15.80
N LEU A 68 -24.04 -32.85 15.43
CA LEU A 68 -22.64 -32.91 15.80
C LEU A 68 -22.40 -32.16 17.12
N PHE A 69 -21.77 -32.81 18.09
CA PHE A 69 -21.29 -32.21 19.34
C PHE A 69 -19.78 -32.22 19.34
N MET A 70 -19.17 -31.08 19.63
CA MET A 70 -17.73 -30.92 19.64
C MET A 70 -17.30 -30.42 21.02
N ASN A 71 -16.58 -31.24 21.76
CA ASN A 71 -16.02 -30.89 23.06
C ASN A 71 -14.62 -30.31 22.85
N TYR A 72 -14.52 -28.99 22.90
CA TYR A 72 -13.24 -28.30 22.69
C TYR A 72 -12.44 -28.21 23.99
N THR A 73 -11.24 -28.79 23.98
CA THR A 73 -10.37 -28.97 25.16
C THR A 73 -9.59 -27.71 25.54
N ASP A 74 -9.38 -26.79 24.59
CA ASP A 74 -8.54 -25.60 24.72
C ASP A 74 -9.34 -24.30 24.86
N LEU A 75 -10.67 -24.36 25.04
CA LEU A 75 -11.52 -23.15 25.10
C LEU A 75 -11.18 -22.19 26.23
N ARG A 76 -10.60 -22.70 27.33
CA ARG A 76 -10.18 -21.87 28.48
C ARG A 76 -8.92 -21.07 28.18
N ASP A 77 -8.17 -21.49 27.17
CA ASP A 77 -6.90 -20.89 26.75
C ASP A 77 -7.11 -19.97 25.52
N LYS A 78 -8.36 -19.75 25.08
CA LYS A 78 -8.70 -18.85 23.98
C LYS A 78 -9.17 -17.50 24.48
N GLU A 79 -8.61 -16.46 23.88
CA GLU A 79 -9.08 -15.10 24.07
C GLU A 79 -10.46 -14.90 23.41
N GLU A 80 -11.25 -13.95 23.90
CA GLU A 80 -12.59 -13.66 23.35
C GLU A 80 -12.51 -13.26 21.86
N GLU A 81 -11.42 -12.62 21.46
CA GLU A 81 -11.13 -12.20 20.09
C GLU A 81 -10.99 -13.40 19.13
N ASP A 82 -10.34 -14.49 19.54
CA ASP A 82 -10.20 -15.70 18.74
C ASP A 82 -11.55 -16.39 18.53
N LEU A 83 -12.37 -16.46 19.59
CA LEU A 83 -13.70 -17.05 19.53
C LEU A 83 -14.65 -16.23 18.67
N THR A 84 -14.62 -14.91 18.77
CA THR A 84 -15.44 -14.02 17.94
C THR A 84 -15.00 -14.03 16.48
N ALA A 85 -13.69 -14.12 16.20
CA ALA A 85 -13.17 -14.30 14.84
C ALA A 85 -13.65 -15.62 14.22
N HIS A 86 -13.57 -16.73 14.97
CA HIS A 86 -14.08 -18.03 14.53
C HIS A 86 -15.58 -17.99 14.21
N LEU A 87 -16.39 -17.37 15.08
CA LEU A 87 -17.84 -17.27 14.87
C LEU A 87 -18.20 -16.39 13.66
N LYS A 88 -17.45 -15.30 13.43
CA LYS A 88 -17.59 -14.48 12.22
C LYS A 88 -17.29 -15.29 10.97
N GLU A 89 -16.18 -16.03 10.97
CA GLU A 89 -15.80 -16.89 9.84
C GLU A 89 -16.87 -17.95 9.56
N LEU A 90 -17.40 -18.59 10.61
CA LEU A 90 -18.48 -19.57 10.53
C LEU A 90 -19.73 -18.97 9.85
N CYS A 91 -20.17 -17.79 10.29
CA CYS A 91 -21.32 -17.10 9.69
C CYS A 91 -21.08 -16.69 8.23
N CYS A 92 -19.90 -16.14 7.90
CA CYS A 92 -19.53 -15.76 6.54
C CYS A 92 -19.53 -16.96 5.58
N ARG A 93 -19.10 -18.14 6.04
CA ARG A 93 -19.10 -19.37 5.24
C ARG A 93 -20.50 -19.95 5.05
N LEU A 94 -21.33 -19.93 6.09
CA LEU A 94 -22.72 -20.41 6.04
C LEU A 94 -23.62 -19.53 5.16
N LYS A 95 -23.40 -18.21 5.13
CA LYS A 95 -24.15 -17.26 4.31
C LYS A 95 -23.21 -16.25 3.65
N LYS A 96 -22.58 -16.66 2.54
CA LYS A 96 -21.67 -15.81 1.76
C LYS A 96 -22.20 -14.40 1.44
N PRO A 97 -23.49 -14.19 1.09
CA PRO A 97 -24.01 -12.84 0.83
C PRO A 97 -24.00 -11.91 2.04
N LEU A 98 -23.96 -12.45 3.26
CA LEU A 98 -23.91 -11.69 4.51
C LEU A 98 -22.49 -11.35 4.97
N ALA A 99 -21.47 -11.94 4.32
CA ALA A 99 -20.07 -11.76 4.70
C ALA A 99 -19.61 -10.28 4.76
N PRO A 100 -20.04 -9.38 3.85
CA PRO A 100 -19.69 -7.96 3.95
C PRO A 100 -20.22 -7.27 5.21
N PHE A 101 -21.33 -7.74 5.76
CA PHE A 101 -21.99 -7.16 6.94
C PHE A 101 -21.47 -7.81 8.24
N ILE A 102 -21.31 -9.13 8.26
CA ILE A 102 -20.81 -9.87 9.43
C ILE A 102 -19.36 -9.50 9.74
N THR A 103 -18.51 -9.34 8.71
CA THR A 103 -17.10 -8.95 8.89
C THR A 103 -16.98 -7.59 9.57
N LYS A 104 -17.89 -6.66 9.24
CA LYS A 104 -17.96 -5.30 9.80
C LYS A 104 -18.70 -5.21 11.14
N ALA A 105 -19.52 -6.20 11.48
CA ALA A 105 -20.26 -6.22 12.74
C ALA A 105 -19.33 -6.45 13.93
N HIS A 106 -19.60 -5.79 15.05
CA HIS A 106 -18.85 -6.00 16.30
C HIS A 106 -19.51 -7.14 17.09
N MET A 107 -18.79 -8.21 17.39
CA MET A 107 -19.32 -9.37 18.13
C MET A 107 -18.72 -9.40 19.54
N ARG A 108 -19.57 -9.58 20.56
CA ARG A 108 -19.17 -9.70 21.97
C ARG A 108 -19.84 -10.89 22.62
N LEU A 109 -19.09 -11.63 23.42
CA LEU A 109 -19.58 -12.80 24.14
C LEU A 109 -19.85 -12.40 25.60
N SER A 110 -21.08 -12.65 26.04
CA SER A 110 -21.48 -12.52 27.45
C SER A 110 -21.90 -13.89 27.97
N GLU A 111 -22.04 -14.03 29.30
CA GLU A 111 -22.34 -15.33 29.92
C GLU A 111 -23.56 -16.04 29.30
N ASP A 112 -24.62 -15.27 28.96
CA ASP A 112 -25.89 -15.78 28.45
C ASP A 112 -26.24 -15.30 27.03
N ALA A 113 -25.39 -14.51 26.36
CA ALA A 113 -25.70 -13.96 25.04
C ALA A 113 -24.49 -13.69 24.14
N VAL A 114 -24.70 -13.82 22.83
CA VAL A 114 -23.80 -13.40 21.75
C VAL A 114 -24.36 -12.10 21.16
N ASN A 115 -23.72 -10.97 21.47
CA ASN A 115 -24.16 -9.66 20.99
C ASN A 115 -23.45 -9.35 19.68
N ILE A 116 -24.20 -9.06 18.62
CA ILE A 116 -23.68 -8.76 17.29
C ILE A 116 -24.22 -7.40 16.87
N ASP A 117 -23.35 -6.39 16.90
CA ASP A 117 -23.70 -5.01 16.62
C ASP A 117 -23.35 -4.65 15.17
N PHE A 118 -24.37 -4.41 14.36
CA PHE A 118 -24.20 -4.07 12.95
C PHE A 118 -23.99 -2.57 12.75
N THR A 119 -23.21 -2.23 11.72
CA THR A 119 -22.92 -0.85 11.29
C THR A 119 -24.09 -0.18 10.56
N ASP A 120 -24.96 -0.99 9.95
CA ASP A 120 -26.12 -0.54 9.18
C ASP A 120 -27.34 -1.46 9.42
N ASP A 121 -28.53 -0.87 9.35
CA ASP A 121 -29.78 -1.57 9.66
C ASP A 121 -30.14 -2.64 8.62
N PHE A 122 -29.68 -2.48 7.38
CA PHE A 122 -29.92 -3.45 6.30
C PHE A 122 -29.18 -4.77 6.55
N GLY A 123 -27.88 -4.71 6.89
CA GLY A 123 -27.10 -5.89 7.29
C GLY A 123 -27.66 -6.58 8.53
N ARG A 124 -28.16 -5.80 9.51
CA ARG A 124 -28.81 -6.31 10.72
C ARG A 124 -30.07 -7.11 10.40
N GLU A 125 -30.96 -6.55 9.60
CA GLU A 125 -32.22 -7.21 9.20
C GLU A 125 -31.97 -8.46 8.37
N LEU A 126 -31.01 -8.40 7.44
CA LEU A 126 -30.63 -9.55 6.62
C LEU A 126 -30.04 -10.68 7.48
N PHE A 127 -29.25 -10.36 8.51
CA PHE A 127 -28.72 -11.33 9.46
C PHE A 127 -29.84 -12.00 10.27
N ILE A 128 -30.76 -11.21 10.83
CA ILE A 128 -31.91 -11.73 11.59
C ILE A 128 -32.77 -12.67 10.72
N ALA A 129 -32.98 -12.34 9.45
CA ALA A 129 -33.79 -13.15 8.54
C ALA A 129 -33.06 -14.39 7.97
N SER A 130 -31.76 -14.57 8.24
CA SER A 130 -30.93 -15.57 7.53
C SER A 130 -30.96 -16.99 8.11
N GLY A 131 -31.50 -17.17 9.31
CA GLY A 131 -31.38 -18.41 10.09
C GLY A 131 -30.03 -18.60 10.80
N LEU A 132 -29.11 -17.63 10.67
CA LEU A 132 -27.83 -17.64 11.39
C LEU A 132 -27.96 -17.46 12.90
N PRO A 133 -28.87 -16.62 13.44
CA PRO A 133 -29.06 -16.53 14.88
C PRO A 133 -29.37 -17.89 15.50
N GLU A 134 -30.35 -18.62 14.97
CA GLU A 134 -30.77 -19.93 15.48
C GLU A 134 -29.65 -20.97 15.34
N TYR A 135 -28.90 -20.92 14.23
CA TYR A 135 -27.76 -21.81 14.04
C TYR A 135 -26.66 -21.55 15.08
N LEU A 136 -26.36 -20.28 15.36
CA LEU A 136 -25.36 -19.90 16.36
C LEU A 136 -25.79 -20.33 17.77
N GLU A 137 -27.05 -20.13 18.15
CA GLU A 137 -27.58 -20.59 19.44
C GLU A 137 -27.43 -22.12 19.60
N ASP A 138 -27.74 -22.88 18.54
CA ASP A 138 -27.57 -24.34 18.51
C ASP A 138 -26.08 -24.76 18.51
N TYR A 139 -25.22 -24.03 17.78
CA TYR A 139 -23.77 -24.23 17.78
C TYR A 139 -23.15 -24.02 19.17
N PHE A 140 -23.55 -22.96 19.88
CA PHE A 140 -23.09 -22.72 21.25
C PHE A 140 -23.50 -23.84 22.21
N LEU A 141 -24.72 -24.32 22.08
CA LEU A 141 -25.20 -25.44 22.89
C LEU A 141 -24.41 -26.74 22.59
N ARG A 142 -24.14 -27.02 21.32
CA ARG A 142 -23.48 -28.26 20.87
C ARG A 142 -21.97 -28.28 21.10
N CYS A 143 -21.32 -27.12 21.01
CA CYS A 143 -19.86 -27.02 21.01
C CYS A 143 -19.28 -26.41 22.30
N PHE A 144 -20.09 -25.65 23.05
CA PHE A 144 -19.66 -24.96 24.28
C PHE A 144 -20.48 -25.40 25.49
N GLY A 145 -21.53 -26.21 25.30
CA GLY A 145 -22.40 -26.68 26.38
C GLY A 145 -23.23 -25.58 27.05
N LYS A 146 -23.31 -24.39 26.44
CA LYS A 146 -23.99 -23.21 26.98
C LYS A 146 -25.17 -22.82 26.11
N ARG A 147 -26.29 -22.45 26.74
CA ARG A 147 -27.40 -21.81 26.03
C ARG A 147 -27.14 -20.31 26.01
N SER A 148 -26.70 -19.80 24.87
CA SER A 148 -26.45 -18.37 24.68
C SER A 148 -27.41 -17.84 23.63
N ARG A 149 -28.13 -16.76 23.94
CA ARG A 149 -29.05 -16.11 23.01
C ARG A 149 -28.29 -15.20 22.05
N VAL A 150 -28.63 -15.18 20.77
CA VAL A 150 -28.04 -14.23 19.81
C VAL A 150 -28.85 -12.93 19.82
N VAL A 151 -28.18 -11.81 20.07
CA VAL A 151 -28.78 -10.46 20.10
C VAL A 151 -28.15 -9.62 19.01
N ALA A 152 -28.94 -9.25 18.00
CA ALA A 152 -28.49 -8.38 16.91
C ALA A 152 -28.81 -6.92 17.22
N GLY A 153 -27.79 -6.16 17.60
CA GLY A 153 -27.87 -4.74 17.98
C GLY A 153 -27.40 -3.79 16.87
N LYS A 154 -27.49 -2.50 17.15
CA LYS A 154 -26.90 -1.42 16.34
C LYS A 154 -25.70 -0.88 17.11
N ALA A 155 -24.55 -0.78 16.46
CA ALA A 155 -23.32 -0.32 17.12
C ALA A 155 -23.53 1.07 17.72
N ALA A 156 -23.47 1.17 19.05
CA ALA A 156 -23.37 2.46 19.73
C ALA A 156 -21.93 2.95 19.61
N ALA A 157 -21.76 4.22 19.22
CA ALA A 157 -20.46 4.86 19.15
C ALA A 157 -19.83 4.91 20.55
N GLY A 158 -18.84 4.05 20.82
CA GLY A 158 -18.00 4.14 22.02
C GLY A 158 -17.46 2.83 22.55
N GLU A 159 -16.11 2.78 22.62
CA GLU A 159 -15.27 2.03 23.57
C GLU A 159 -15.22 0.49 23.48
N ARG A 160 -14.08 -0.06 23.02
CA ARG A 160 -13.00 -0.50 23.91
C ARG A 160 -11.72 -0.90 23.16
N THR A 161 -10.63 -0.56 23.83
CA THR A 161 -9.22 -0.84 23.60
C THR A 161 -8.90 -2.33 23.72
N VAL A 162 -8.22 -2.88 22.72
CA VAL A 162 -7.52 -4.18 22.79
C VAL A 162 -6.03 -3.90 23.03
N ARG A 163 -5.45 -4.55 24.04
CA ARG A 163 -4.00 -4.56 24.26
C ARG A 163 -3.36 -5.48 23.23
N LEU A 164 -2.50 -4.92 22.38
CA LEU A 164 -1.74 -5.66 21.38
C LEU A 164 -0.49 -6.32 22.00
N PRO A 165 -0.04 -7.47 21.49
CA PRO A 165 1.31 -7.97 21.73
C PRO A 165 2.33 -7.01 21.10
N GLU A 166 3.40 -6.70 21.83
CA GLU A 166 4.46 -5.81 21.38
C GLU A 166 5.15 -6.34 20.12
N VAL A 167 5.07 -5.59 19.03
CA VAL A 167 5.97 -5.73 17.88
C VAL A 167 7.36 -5.29 18.35
N PRO A 168 8.44 -6.04 18.08
CA PRO A 168 9.78 -5.62 18.48
C PRO A 168 10.08 -4.26 17.85
N VAL A 169 10.15 -3.23 18.68
CA VAL A 169 10.73 -1.94 18.31
C VAL A 169 12.16 -2.24 17.86
N MET A 170 12.47 -2.03 16.58
CA MET A 170 13.86 -2.04 16.12
C MET A 170 14.60 -0.99 16.95
N GLU A 171 15.55 -1.46 17.78
CA GLU A 171 16.43 -0.58 18.52
C GLU A 171 17.07 0.41 17.54
N ALA A 172 16.90 1.70 17.81
CA ALA A 172 17.64 2.75 17.13
C ALA A 172 19.14 2.39 17.13
N PRO A 173 19.87 2.62 16.04
CA PRO A 173 21.30 2.32 15.98
C PRO A 173 22.00 3.01 17.15
N LYS A 174 22.70 2.21 17.97
CA LYS A 174 23.49 2.70 19.11
C LYS A 174 24.40 3.83 18.63
N GLU A 175 24.22 5.01 19.22
CA GLU A 175 25.06 6.19 18.98
C GLU A 175 26.56 5.79 19.03
N PRO A 176 27.40 6.32 18.12
CA PRO A 176 28.83 6.18 18.24
C PRO A 176 29.29 6.72 19.59
N LYS A 177 29.97 5.89 20.38
CA LYS A 177 30.60 6.29 21.63
C LYS A 177 31.74 7.26 21.33
N GLU A 178 31.44 8.55 21.47
CA GLU A 178 32.19 9.61 22.15
C GLU A 178 31.68 10.97 21.65
N ALA A 179 30.58 11.43 22.24
CA ALA A 179 30.14 12.80 22.06
C ALA A 179 30.92 13.71 23.01
N ALA A 180 31.61 14.70 22.44
CA ALA A 180 32.14 15.86 23.14
C ALA A 180 31.07 16.49 24.07
N PRO A 181 31.46 17.13 25.18
CA PRO A 181 30.52 17.52 26.23
C PRO A 181 29.42 18.44 25.68
N ARG A 182 28.16 18.00 25.77
CA ARG A 182 26.97 18.79 25.40
C ARG A 182 26.99 20.11 26.16
N LYS A 183 27.01 21.24 25.44
CA LYS A 183 26.81 22.58 26.00
C LYS A 183 25.44 22.61 26.69
N LYS A 184 25.39 23.06 27.95
CA LYS A 184 24.13 23.34 28.66
C LYS A 184 23.36 24.41 27.88
N GLU A 185 22.21 24.05 27.33
CA GLU A 185 21.27 25.00 26.71
C GLU A 185 20.77 25.99 27.77
N GLU A 186 20.91 27.28 27.50
CA GLU A 186 20.34 28.35 28.35
C GLU A 186 18.84 28.44 28.08
N THR A 187 18.03 27.73 28.88
CA THR A 187 16.57 27.83 28.80
C THR A 187 16.06 29.10 29.49
N VAL A 188 15.15 29.82 28.83
CA VAL A 188 14.52 31.03 29.39
C VAL A 188 13.22 30.65 30.09
N THR A 189 13.14 30.90 31.39
CA THR A 189 11.91 30.66 32.18
C THR A 189 10.82 31.66 31.77
N ILE A 190 9.67 31.13 31.37
CA ILE A 190 8.47 31.91 31.02
C ILE A 190 7.59 32.13 32.26
N HIS A 191 7.40 31.09 33.08
CA HIS A 191 6.58 31.15 34.28
C HIS A 191 7.01 30.11 35.32
N GLY A 192 6.86 30.43 36.62
CA GLY A 192 7.05 29.45 37.70
C GLY A 192 8.52 29.13 38.00
N SER A 193 8.76 27.92 38.50
CA SER A 193 10.11 27.41 38.81
C SER A 193 10.80 26.84 37.59
N ARG A 194 12.14 26.73 37.67
CA ARG A 194 12.94 26.04 36.66
C ARG A 194 12.41 24.62 36.40
N VAL A 195 12.31 24.23 35.15
CA VAL A 195 11.85 22.89 34.75
C VAL A 195 13.04 21.93 34.83
N SER A 196 12.88 20.83 35.57
CA SER A 196 13.89 19.78 35.72
C SER A 196 13.25 18.41 35.60
N GLY A 197 13.83 17.53 34.79
CA GLY A 197 13.32 16.19 34.53
C GLY A 197 13.26 15.88 33.03
N GLU A 198 13.14 14.60 32.68
CA GLU A 198 12.92 14.18 31.30
C GLU A 198 11.46 14.39 30.89
N ALA A 199 11.23 14.82 29.66
CA ALA A 199 9.90 15.01 29.12
C ALA A 199 9.23 13.64 28.89
N THR A 200 8.05 13.46 29.47
CA THR A 200 7.17 12.31 29.23
C THR A 200 6.34 12.56 27.97
N PRO A 201 6.20 11.59 27.05
CA PRO A 201 5.31 11.72 25.90
C PRO A 201 3.87 11.98 26.34
N ILE A 202 3.19 12.91 25.67
CA ILE A 202 1.84 13.36 26.06
C ILE A 202 0.83 12.21 25.94
N LYS A 203 1.00 11.31 24.97
CA LYS A 203 0.16 10.11 24.82
C LYS A 203 0.15 9.18 26.04
N ASP A 204 1.20 9.23 26.87
CA ASP A 204 1.35 8.37 28.05
C ASP A 204 0.81 9.02 29.34
N ILE A 205 0.35 10.28 29.26
CA ILE A 205 -0.21 11.02 30.40
C ILE A 205 -1.65 10.59 30.66
N ASN A 206 -1.93 10.20 31.91
CA ASN A 206 -3.26 9.83 32.40
C ASN A 206 -3.49 10.37 33.83
N GLU A 207 -4.66 10.06 34.41
CA GLU A 207 -5.04 10.53 35.74
C GLU A 207 -4.09 10.10 36.88
N SER A 208 -3.41 8.95 36.71
CA SER A 208 -2.50 8.39 37.70
C SER A 208 -1.06 8.88 37.55
N THR A 209 -0.72 9.57 36.47
CA THR A 209 0.65 10.04 36.18
C THR A 209 1.20 10.98 37.26
N GLY A 210 0.35 11.82 37.85
CA GLY A 210 0.77 12.75 38.90
C GLY A 210 1.78 13.80 38.39
N ALA A 211 2.92 13.96 39.05
CA ALA A 211 3.92 14.95 38.66
C ALA A 211 4.64 14.55 37.37
N CYS A 212 4.62 15.44 36.37
CA CYS A 212 5.21 15.18 35.05
C CYS A 212 5.86 16.43 34.46
N VAL A 213 6.73 16.20 33.49
CA VAL A 213 7.29 17.22 32.60
C VAL A 213 6.90 16.83 31.19
N ILE A 214 6.36 17.77 30.41
CA ILE A 214 6.05 17.56 28.99
C ILE A 214 6.82 18.56 28.13
N ARG A 215 7.07 18.21 26.88
CA ARG A 215 7.69 19.08 25.87
C ARG A 215 6.81 19.11 24.64
N GLY A 216 6.46 20.29 24.14
CA GLY A 216 5.64 20.38 22.93
C GLY A 216 5.43 21.79 22.42
N ALA A 217 4.85 21.91 21.22
CA ALA A 217 4.42 23.16 20.62
C ALA A 217 3.10 23.63 21.25
N VAL A 218 3.00 24.94 21.51
CA VAL A 218 1.77 25.56 21.99
C VAL A 218 0.81 25.79 20.81
N LEU A 219 -0.39 25.20 20.88
CA LEU A 219 -1.40 25.28 19.82
C LEU A 219 -2.43 26.39 20.05
N SER A 220 -2.76 26.66 21.31
CA SER A 220 -3.79 27.63 21.70
C SER A 220 -3.43 28.28 23.01
N VAL A 221 -3.84 29.54 23.22
CA VAL A 221 -3.59 30.29 24.46
C VAL A 221 -4.78 31.19 24.78
N ASP A 222 -5.51 30.84 25.83
CA ASP A 222 -6.64 31.58 26.38
C ASP A 222 -6.37 32.04 27.81
N SER A 223 -7.15 33.01 28.28
CA SER A 223 -7.03 33.50 29.66
C SER A 223 -8.34 34.00 30.26
N PHE A 224 -8.55 33.70 31.53
CA PHE A 224 -9.74 34.08 32.28
C PHE A 224 -9.37 34.80 33.58
N ASN A 225 -10.03 35.92 33.88
CA ASN A 225 -9.85 36.61 35.16
C ASN A 225 -10.66 35.92 36.26
N ILE A 226 -10.00 35.60 37.38
CA ILE A 226 -10.68 34.97 38.53
C ILE A 226 -11.40 36.08 39.32
N LYS A 227 -12.73 35.95 39.46
CA LYS A 227 -13.59 36.94 40.14
C LYS A 227 -13.41 36.95 41.66
N ASN A 228 -12.99 35.83 42.26
CA ASN A 228 -12.78 35.73 43.70
C ASN A 228 -11.40 36.30 44.08
N GLU A 229 -11.36 37.57 44.49
CA GLU A 229 -10.13 38.30 44.80
C GLU A 229 -9.59 38.04 46.23
N ALA A 230 -10.20 37.13 47.00
CA ALA A 230 -9.76 36.80 48.37
C ALA A 230 -8.33 36.24 48.47
N ARG A 231 -7.76 35.76 47.34
CA ARG A 231 -6.38 35.26 47.23
C ARG A 231 -5.54 36.09 46.24
N GLY A 232 -5.91 37.36 46.03
CA GLY A 232 -5.24 38.30 45.13
C GLY A 232 -5.83 38.35 43.71
N LYS A 233 -5.44 39.38 42.92
CA LYS A 233 -5.85 39.54 41.52
C LYS A 233 -5.12 38.53 40.63
N ARG A 234 -5.72 37.34 40.47
CA ARG A 234 -5.17 36.25 39.64
C ARG A 234 -5.93 36.06 38.34
N SER A 235 -5.23 35.53 37.36
CA SER A 235 -5.77 35.10 36.07
C SER A 235 -5.36 33.64 35.83
N LEU A 236 -6.24 32.88 35.20
CA LEU A 236 -5.98 31.54 34.73
C LEU A 236 -5.59 31.62 33.26
N ILE A 237 -4.41 31.14 32.89
CA ILE A 237 -4.03 30.90 31.50
C ILE A 237 -4.31 29.44 31.20
N VAL A 238 -5.01 29.18 30.10
CA VAL A 238 -5.32 27.84 29.58
C VAL A 238 -4.67 27.74 28.21
N PHE A 239 -3.83 26.74 27.99
CA PHE A 239 -3.14 26.58 26.71
C PHE A 239 -2.97 25.11 26.35
N GLY A 240 -3.13 24.77 25.07
CA GLY A 240 -2.91 23.43 24.55
C GLY A 240 -1.45 23.21 24.17
N VAL A 241 -0.87 22.09 24.58
CA VAL A 241 0.49 21.68 24.20
C VAL A 241 0.41 20.35 23.46
N SER A 242 1.07 20.27 22.30
CA SER A 242 1.18 19.03 21.51
C SER A 242 2.64 18.66 21.28
N ASP A 243 2.96 17.38 21.44
CA ASP A 243 4.27 16.79 21.11
C ASP A 243 4.20 15.94 19.84
N ASN A 244 3.13 16.11 19.05
CA ASN A 244 2.72 15.30 17.90
C ASN A 244 2.27 13.87 18.23
N THR A 245 2.46 13.39 19.46
CA THR A 245 1.90 12.10 19.90
C THR A 245 0.49 12.25 20.47
N SER A 246 0.22 13.38 21.15
CA SER A 246 -1.10 13.77 21.65
C SER A 246 -1.11 15.27 22.00
N THR A 247 -2.28 15.80 22.36
CA THR A 247 -2.44 17.18 22.83
C THR A 247 -3.04 17.18 24.24
N ILE A 248 -2.50 17.99 25.15
CA ILE A 248 -3.01 18.13 26.51
C ILE A 248 -3.21 19.60 26.92
N THR A 249 -4.28 19.84 27.66
CA THR A 249 -4.61 21.16 28.21
C THR A 249 -3.75 21.45 29.44
N CYS A 250 -3.04 22.57 29.41
CA CYS A 250 -2.24 23.09 30.51
C CYS A 250 -2.93 24.30 31.16
N LYS A 251 -2.96 24.33 32.50
CA LYS A 251 -3.61 25.37 33.30
C LYS A 251 -2.62 26.03 34.25
N ALA A 252 -2.35 27.32 34.05
CA ALA A 252 -1.41 28.10 34.85
C ALA A 252 -2.10 29.26 35.58
N PHE A 253 -1.96 29.31 36.91
CA PHE A 253 -2.52 30.38 37.74
C PHE A 253 -1.51 31.50 37.96
N VAL A 254 -1.66 32.59 37.20
CA VAL A 254 -0.72 33.71 37.18
C VAL A 254 -1.30 34.95 37.87
N SER A 255 -0.44 35.93 38.17
CA SER A 255 -0.89 37.25 38.62
C SER A 255 -1.41 38.06 37.42
N ARG A 256 -2.45 38.87 37.62
CA ARG A 256 -3.16 39.57 36.53
C ARG A 256 -2.26 40.51 35.73
N ASP A 257 -1.27 41.11 36.39
CA ASP A 257 -0.23 41.98 35.81
C ASP A 257 0.74 41.25 34.86
N LYS A 258 0.95 39.94 35.06
CA LYS A 258 1.87 39.13 34.23
C LYS A 258 1.15 38.34 33.13
N CYS A 259 -0.17 38.36 33.10
CA CYS A 259 -0.98 37.52 32.23
C CYS A 259 -0.67 37.76 30.75
N ASP A 260 -0.72 39.01 30.28
CA ASP A 260 -0.51 39.33 28.87
C ASP A 260 0.92 39.05 28.41
N GLN A 261 1.92 39.32 29.27
CA GLN A 261 3.32 39.02 28.98
C GLN A 261 3.57 37.51 28.79
N ILE A 262 2.99 36.67 29.66
CA ILE A 262 3.13 35.22 29.57
C ILE A 262 2.42 34.69 28.32
N LYS A 263 1.20 35.16 28.04
CA LYS A 263 0.48 34.77 26.82
C LYS A 263 1.26 35.09 25.56
N GLN A 264 1.85 36.28 25.49
CA GLN A 264 2.64 36.70 24.33
C GLN A 264 3.90 35.83 24.16
N ARG A 265 4.54 35.40 25.26
CA ARG A 265 5.68 34.47 25.20
C ARG A 265 5.30 33.03 24.85
N LEU A 266 4.06 32.61 25.12
CA LEU A 266 3.60 31.25 24.79
C LEU A 266 3.22 31.08 23.32
N LYS A 267 2.75 32.13 22.66
CA LYS A 267 2.31 32.06 21.25
C LYS A 267 3.43 31.61 20.33
N ASP A 268 3.13 30.61 19.50
CA ASP A 268 3.99 30.08 18.43
C ASP A 268 5.37 29.58 18.92
N ARG A 269 5.44 29.09 20.16
CA ARG A 269 6.68 28.56 20.76
C ARG A 269 6.54 27.10 21.17
N ALA A 270 7.68 26.41 21.23
CA ALA A 270 7.80 25.15 21.94
C ALA A 270 8.16 25.41 23.40
N VAL A 271 7.55 24.65 24.30
CA VAL A 271 7.69 24.82 25.74
C VAL A 271 7.98 23.49 26.42
N LEU A 272 8.75 23.57 27.50
CA LEU A 272 8.84 22.56 28.55
C LEU A 272 7.89 22.98 29.67
N VAL A 273 6.95 22.11 30.03
CA VAL A 273 5.96 22.36 31.08
C VAL A 273 6.14 21.34 32.19
N ALA A 274 6.51 21.80 33.38
CA ALA A 274 6.48 20.99 34.59
C ALA A 274 5.17 21.22 35.33
N GLY A 275 4.49 20.15 35.72
CA GLY A 275 3.20 20.26 36.39
C GLY A 275 2.73 18.98 37.05
N THR A 276 1.43 18.92 37.30
CA THR A 276 0.77 17.73 37.85
C THR A 276 -0.45 17.42 37.00
N ALA A 277 -0.44 16.26 36.36
CA ALA A 277 -1.58 15.70 35.63
C ALA A 277 -2.67 15.33 36.64
N ALA A 278 -3.88 15.86 36.43
CA ALA A 278 -5.04 15.56 37.25
C ALA A 278 -6.31 15.71 36.42
N TYR A 279 -7.32 14.90 36.74
CA TYR A 279 -8.65 15.05 36.15
C TYR A 279 -9.28 16.38 36.59
N ASP A 280 -9.72 17.18 35.63
CA ASP A 280 -10.44 18.41 35.88
C ASP A 280 -11.94 18.16 35.68
N SER A 281 -12.73 18.27 36.76
CA SER A 281 -14.16 18.00 36.73
C SER A 281 -14.97 19.02 35.92
N PHE A 282 -14.42 20.21 35.64
CA PHE A 282 -15.07 21.24 34.85
C PHE A 282 -14.88 20.99 33.35
N SER A 283 -13.64 20.76 32.89
CA SER A 283 -13.36 20.43 31.48
C SER A 283 -13.60 18.95 31.15
N LYS A 284 -13.79 18.10 32.17
CA LYS A 284 -14.01 16.65 32.06
C LYS A 284 -12.89 15.91 31.32
N GLU A 285 -11.67 16.38 31.50
CA GLU A 285 -10.47 15.84 30.86
C GLU A 285 -9.28 15.88 31.81
N VAL A 286 -8.23 15.13 31.50
CA VAL A 286 -6.95 15.23 32.21
C VAL A 286 -6.25 16.51 31.78
N CYS A 287 -5.92 17.36 32.75
CA CYS A 287 -5.16 18.59 32.52
C CYS A 287 -3.85 18.59 33.31
N ILE A 288 -2.88 19.35 32.83
CA ILE A 288 -1.66 19.64 33.60
C ILE A 288 -1.85 20.94 34.37
N ASN A 289 -1.86 20.82 35.71
CA ASN A 289 -1.74 21.97 36.59
C ASN A 289 -0.27 22.42 36.63
N VAL A 290 0.00 23.56 36.01
CA VAL A 290 1.36 24.03 35.71
C VAL A 290 2.06 24.57 36.96
N LYS A 291 3.30 24.13 37.18
CA LYS A 291 4.24 24.64 38.19
C LYS A 291 5.38 25.46 37.59
N GLY A 292 5.80 25.12 36.37
CA GLY A 292 6.89 25.79 35.66
C GLY A 292 6.73 25.68 34.15
N ILE A 293 7.13 26.73 33.43
CA ILE A 293 7.16 26.79 31.97
C ILE A 293 8.52 27.36 31.55
N GLU A 294 9.21 26.64 30.68
CA GLU A 294 10.43 27.08 30.01
C GLU A 294 10.27 27.07 28.51
N GLU A 295 10.89 28.03 27.85
CA GLU A 295 11.07 28.01 26.41
C GLU A 295 12.08 26.93 26.02
N THR A 296 11.78 26.18 24.98
CA THR A 296 12.66 25.16 24.40
C THR A 296 12.58 25.24 22.88
N GLU A 297 13.54 24.63 22.19
CA GLU A 297 13.38 24.38 20.76
C GLU A 297 12.31 23.30 20.52
N ALA A 298 11.59 23.40 19.40
CA ALA A 298 10.73 22.32 18.94
C ALA A 298 11.60 21.10 18.60
N LEU A 299 11.10 19.89 18.92
CA LEU A 299 11.70 18.66 18.40
C LEU A 299 11.46 18.65 16.89
N LYS A 300 12.52 18.90 16.11
CA LYS A 300 12.49 18.86 14.65
C LYS A 300 13.38 17.73 14.18
N ARG A 301 12.88 16.91 13.25
CA ARG A 301 13.72 16.02 12.46
C ARG A 301 14.77 16.85 11.72
N ARG A 302 16.00 16.35 11.67
CA ARG A 302 17.11 16.98 10.95
C ARG A 302 17.77 15.95 10.06
N ASP A 303 18.12 16.35 8.86
CA ASP A 303 18.93 15.54 7.98
C ASP A 303 20.41 15.83 8.25
N ASN A 304 21.13 14.86 8.79
CA ASN A 304 22.55 14.98 9.11
C ASN A 304 23.48 14.31 8.09
N ALA A 305 22.96 13.82 6.95
CA ALA A 305 23.80 13.25 5.89
C ALA A 305 24.72 14.32 5.27
N GLU A 306 25.94 13.94 4.90
CA GLU A 306 26.89 14.86 4.27
C GLU A 306 26.44 15.26 2.86
N GLU A 307 26.04 14.26 2.06
CA GLU A 307 25.44 14.47 0.74
C GLU A 307 23.92 14.29 0.83
N LYS A 308 23.18 15.21 0.21
CA LYS A 308 21.71 15.28 0.30
C LYS A 308 21.03 14.65 -0.90
N ARG A 309 19.99 13.85 -0.63
CA ARG A 309 19.09 13.31 -1.67
C ARG A 309 18.16 14.39 -2.24
N VAL A 310 17.49 14.04 -3.32
CA VAL A 310 16.31 14.77 -3.84
C VAL A 310 15.11 13.84 -3.78
N GLU A 311 13.97 14.33 -3.30
CA GLU A 311 12.71 13.57 -3.37
C GLU A 311 12.06 13.78 -4.74
N LEU A 312 11.68 12.67 -5.38
CA LEU A 312 11.13 12.66 -6.74
C LEU A 312 9.66 12.22 -6.78
N HIS A 313 9.11 11.72 -5.67
CA HIS A 313 7.75 11.23 -5.58
C HIS A 313 7.12 11.67 -4.25
N LEU A 314 6.24 12.67 -4.32
CA LEU A 314 5.59 13.27 -3.16
C LEU A 314 4.21 13.84 -3.52
N HIS A 315 3.25 13.50 -2.67
CA HIS A 315 1.85 13.93 -2.73
C HIS A 315 1.59 15.04 -1.70
N THR A 316 0.86 16.05 -2.15
CA THR A 316 0.38 17.16 -1.33
C THR A 316 -1.11 16.96 -1.01
N ASN A 317 -1.67 17.83 -0.19
CA ASN A 317 -3.11 17.88 0.09
C ASN A 317 -4.01 18.06 -1.18
N MET A 318 -3.43 18.31 -2.34
CA MET A 318 -4.12 18.34 -3.64
C MET A 318 -4.34 16.93 -4.22
N SER A 319 -3.62 15.91 -3.75
CA SER A 319 -4.00 14.50 -3.94
C SER A 319 -5.22 14.19 -3.09
N ALA A 320 -6.39 14.45 -3.67
CA ALA A 320 -7.66 14.54 -2.98
C ALA A 320 -7.97 13.29 -2.14
N LEU A 321 -8.26 13.52 -0.85
CA LEU A 321 -8.60 12.50 0.15
C LEU A 321 -7.50 11.44 0.38
N ASP A 322 -6.25 11.70 -0.02
CA ASP A 322 -5.16 10.74 0.17
C ASP A 322 -4.00 11.31 0.99
N ALA A 323 -3.43 12.43 0.53
CA ALA A 323 -2.30 13.06 1.21
C ALA A 323 -2.73 14.29 2.03
N VAL A 324 -1.92 14.62 3.03
CA VAL A 324 -2.17 15.72 3.99
C VAL A 324 -1.02 16.71 4.07
N ALA A 325 0.07 16.50 3.32
CA ALA A 325 1.20 17.42 3.28
C ALA A 325 0.81 18.74 2.59
N ASP A 326 0.95 19.88 3.28
CA ASP A 326 0.82 21.19 2.65
C ASP A 326 2.04 21.49 1.78
N GLU A 327 1.80 21.90 0.54
CA GLU A 327 2.79 22.14 -0.49
C GLU A 327 3.81 23.23 -0.14
N VAL A 328 3.44 24.21 0.70
CA VAL A 328 4.38 25.24 1.18
C VAL A 328 5.28 24.68 2.27
N GLU A 329 4.72 23.89 3.19
CA GLU A 329 5.47 23.24 4.25
C GLU A 329 6.39 22.13 3.71
N VAL A 330 6.04 21.45 2.62
CA VAL A 330 6.93 20.54 1.88
C VAL A 330 8.21 21.24 1.42
N VAL A 331 8.07 22.38 0.72
CA VAL A 331 9.21 23.14 0.19
C VAL A 331 10.07 23.70 1.33
N LYS A 332 9.42 24.20 2.38
CA LYS A 332 10.11 24.64 3.60
C LYS A 332 10.85 23.49 4.29
N ARG A 333 10.25 22.30 4.36
CA ARG A 333 10.88 21.12 4.96
C ARG A 333 12.10 20.66 4.17
N ALA A 334 12.02 20.69 2.84
CA ALA A 334 13.18 20.43 1.99
C ALA A 334 14.34 21.39 2.31
N ALA A 335 14.05 22.69 2.47
CA ALA A 335 15.04 23.68 2.88
C ALA A 335 15.62 23.38 4.28
N GLU A 336 14.78 23.02 5.26
CA GLU A 336 15.21 22.64 6.62
C GLU A 336 16.11 21.39 6.64
N PHE A 337 15.87 20.42 5.74
CA PHE A 337 16.72 19.24 5.54
C PHE A 337 17.98 19.53 4.69
N GLY A 338 18.09 20.72 4.10
CA GLY A 338 19.17 21.08 3.19
C GLY A 338 19.06 20.42 1.81
N HIS A 339 17.90 19.90 1.45
CA HIS A 339 17.61 19.43 0.10
C HIS A 339 17.46 20.65 -0.82
N ASP A 340 18.25 20.71 -1.89
CA ASP A 340 18.25 21.79 -2.88
C ASP A 340 17.08 21.71 -3.87
N ALA A 341 16.42 20.55 -3.94
CA ALA A 341 15.24 20.32 -4.76
C ALA A 341 14.23 19.36 -4.12
N VAL A 342 12.96 19.47 -4.54
CA VAL A 342 11.87 18.56 -4.17
C VAL A 342 10.85 18.47 -5.30
N ALA A 343 10.38 17.27 -5.63
CA ALA A 343 9.30 17.08 -6.59
C ALA A 343 7.91 17.16 -5.93
N ILE A 344 6.92 17.56 -6.73
CA ILE A 344 5.50 17.50 -6.37
C ILE A 344 4.80 16.72 -7.48
N THR A 345 4.19 15.60 -7.13
CA THR A 345 3.68 14.59 -8.07
C THR A 345 2.29 14.12 -7.67
N ASP A 346 1.36 15.07 -7.48
CA ASP A 346 -0.01 14.75 -7.06
C ASP A 346 -0.75 13.81 -8.03
N HIS A 347 -1.72 13.08 -7.49
CA HIS A 347 -2.52 12.09 -8.23
C HIS A 347 -3.37 12.73 -9.31
N GLY A 348 -2.92 12.61 -10.56
CA GLY A 348 -3.64 13.05 -11.75
C GLY A 348 -3.83 14.57 -11.87
N VAL A 349 -3.32 15.38 -10.94
CA VAL A 349 -3.55 16.83 -10.88
C VAL A 349 -2.24 17.59 -10.63
N VAL A 350 -2.29 18.91 -10.85
CA VAL A 350 -1.13 19.82 -10.71
C VAL A 350 -1.49 21.10 -9.93
N GLN A 351 -2.50 21.01 -9.07
CA GLN A 351 -3.10 22.17 -8.41
C GLN A 351 -2.18 22.83 -7.37
N ALA A 352 -1.21 22.08 -6.82
CA ALA A 352 -0.24 22.58 -5.85
C ALA A 352 0.80 23.52 -6.47
N PHE A 353 0.95 23.53 -7.79
CA PHE A 353 2.05 24.23 -8.48
C PHE A 353 2.18 25.72 -8.13
N PRO A 354 1.11 26.55 -8.12
CA PRO A 354 1.24 27.97 -7.85
C PRO A 354 1.77 28.27 -6.44
N ARG A 355 1.23 27.59 -5.42
CA ARG A 355 1.67 27.79 -4.02
C ARG A 355 3.08 27.25 -3.79
N ALA A 356 3.41 26.12 -4.40
CA ALA A 356 4.77 25.57 -4.36
C ALA A 356 5.79 26.50 -5.03
N PHE A 357 5.44 27.14 -6.14
CA PHE A 357 6.32 28.12 -6.82
C PHE A 357 6.60 29.35 -5.97
N ASP A 358 5.59 29.92 -5.32
CA ASP A 358 5.80 31.04 -4.39
C ASP A 358 6.70 30.62 -3.21
N ALA A 359 6.49 29.42 -2.67
CA ALA A 359 7.34 28.84 -1.64
C ALA A 359 8.77 28.60 -2.12
N SER A 360 8.96 28.16 -3.37
CA SER A 360 10.26 27.92 -3.98
C SER A 360 11.09 29.20 -4.03
N LYS A 361 10.47 30.33 -4.40
CA LYS A 361 11.10 31.65 -4.40
C LYS A 361 11.46 32.10 -2.99
N LYS A 362 10.58 31.85 -2.01
CA LYS A 362 10.78 32.24 -0.60
C LYS A 362 11.90 31.47 0.09
N TYR A 363 12.00 30.16 -0.13
CA TYR A 363 12.93 29.28 0.61
C TYR A 363 14.15 28.87 -0.19
N GLY A 364 14.25 29.22 -1.49
CA GLY A 364 15.43 28.95 -2.31
C GLY A 364 15.60 27.48 -2.70
N VAL A 365 14.52 26.70 -2.70
CA VAL A 365 14.49 25.28 -3.11
C VAL A 365 13.94 25.17 -4.53
N LYS A 366 14.57 24.36 -5.38
CA LYS A 366 14.06 24.06 -6.73
C LYS A 366 12.87 23.10 -6.64
N VAL A 367 11.69 23.53 -7.08
CA VAL A 367 10.54 22.64 -7.23
C VAL A 367 10.62 21.92 -8.57
N ILE A 368 10.55 20.59 -8.55
CA ILE A 368 10.40 19.76 -9.74
C ILE A 368 8.90 19.51 -9.93
N TYR A 369 8.33 20.19 -10.92
CA TYR A 369 6.90 20.12 -11.22
C TYR A 369 6.56 18.81 -11.91
N GLY A 370 5.71 17.99 -11.30
CA GLY A 370 5.31 16.71 -11.85
C GLY A 370 3.89 16.29 -11.50
N MET A 371 3.57 15.05 -11.83
CA MET A 371 2.27 14.43 -11.60
C MET A 371 2.46 12.91 -11.54
N GLU A 372 1.77 12.24 -10.62
CA GLU A 372 1.55 10.81 -10.74
C GLU A 372 0.29 10.56 -11.57
N ALA A 373 0.49 10.07 -12.80
CA ALA A 373 -0.54 9.88 -13.78
C ALA A 373 -1.12 8.45 -13.74
N TYR A 374 -2.41 8.33 -14.10
CA TYR A 374 -3.07 7.04 -14.31
C TYR A 374 -2.95 6.63 -15.79
N MET A 375 -1.93 5.86 -16.15
CA MET A 375 -1.70 5.41 -17.52
C MET A 375 -2.54 4.16 -17.86
N ILE A 376 -3.09 4.10 -19.08
CA ILE A 376 -3.66 2.87 -19.67
C ILE A 376 -2.87 2.50 -20.92
N ASN A 377 -2.61 1.20 -21.13
CA ASN A 377 -1.87 0.75 -22.31
C ASN A 377 -2.83 0.47 -23.49
N ASP A 378 -3.01 1.46 -24.36
CA ASP A 378 -3.86 1.39 -25.56
C ASP A 378 -3.08 0.98 -26.83
N VAL A 379 -1.77 0.79 -26.71
CA VAL A 379 -0.91 0.32 -27.78
C VAL A 379 -0.81 -1.20 -27.70
N PRO A 380 -1.06 -1.95 -28.79
CA PRO A 380 -0.85 -3.39 -28.80
C PRO A 380 0.59 -3.73 -28.39
N ASP A 381 0.78 -4.76 -27.58
CA ASP A 381 2.11 -5.23 -27.22
C ASP A 381 2.82 -5.75 -28.49
N ASP A 382 3.72 -4.94 -29.03
CA ASP A 382 4.64 -5.32 -30.11
C ASP A 382 5.73 -6.28 -29.62
N TYR A 383 5.76 -6.58 -28.32
CA TYR A 383 6.54 -7.67 -27.75
C TYR A 383 6.15 -8.99 -28.43
N LYS A 384 7.00 -9.45 -29.34
CA LYS A 384 6.95 -10.78 -29.91
C LYS A 384 7.99 -11.59 -29.16
N GLU A 385 7.54 -12.46 -28.26
CA GLU A 385 8.36 -13.60 -27.88
C GLU A 385 8.75 -14.29 -29.19
N THR A 386 10.05 -14.28 -29.49
CA THR A 386 10.57 -14.96 -30.66
C THR A 386 10.53 -16.44 -30.31
N PHE A 387 9.60 -17.15 -30.94
CA PHE A 387 9.56 -18.60 -30.84
C PHE A 387 10.70 -19.16 -31.66
N GLU A 388 11.64 -19.79 -30.97
CA GLU A 388 12.82 -20.39 -31.57
C GLU A 388 12.50 -21.82 -32.01
N ASP A 389 13.25 -22.34 -32.97
CA ASP A 389 12.96 -23.65 -33.55
C ASP A 389 13.21 -24.80 -32.56
N GLU A 390 13.94 -24.54 -31.47
CA GLU A 390 14.34 -25.55 -30.49
C GLU A 390 14.26 -25.05 -29.03
N TYR A 391 13.57 -25.84 -28.19
CA TYR A 391 13.43 -25.60 -26.76
C TYR A 391 13.75 -26.85 -25.95
N VAL A 392 14.23 -26.66 -24.74
CA VAL A 392 14.22 -27.68 -23.69
C VAL A 392 13.13 -27.32 -22.69
N VAL A 393 12.00 -28.00 -22.78
CA VAL A 393 10.88 -27.81 -21.85
C VAL A 393 11.16 -28.62 -20.60
N PHE A 394 11.11 -28.01 -19.43
CA PHE A 394 11.43 -28.68 -18.17
C PHE A 394 10.47 -28.28 -17.04
N ASP A 395 10.48 -29.10 -15.99
CA ASP A 395 9.68 -28.96 -14.77
C ASP A 395 10.47 -29.59 -13.60
N LEU A 396 10.23 -29.10 -12.37
CA LEU A 396 10.89 -29.58 -11.15
C LEU A 396 9.89 -29.98 -10.07
N GLU A 397 10.15 -31.13 -9.43
CA GLU A 397 9.51 -31.45 -8.15
C GLU A 397 10.43 -31.07 -6.99
N THR A 398 9.90 -30.46 -5.95
CA THR A 398 10.69 -29.85 -4.87
C THR A 398 10.19 -30.22 -3.48
N THR A 399 11.03 -30.07 -2.46
CA THR A 399 10.65 -30.32 -1.05
C THR A 399 9.81 -29.20 -0.43
N GLY A 400 9.48 -28.16 -1.21
CA GLY A 400 8.72 -26.99 -0.79
C GLY A 400 8.93 -25.81 -1.73
N PHE A 401 8.38 -24.64 -1.41
CA PHE A 401 8.25 -23.54 -2.38
C PHE A 401 9.44 -22.56 -2.46
N SER A 402 10.47 -22.73 -1.63
CA SER A 402 11.56 -21.74 -1.51
C SER A 402 12.92 -22.36 -1.89
N PRO A 403 13.62 -21.84 -2.90
CA PRO A 403 14.91 -22.40 -3.31
C PRO A 403 15.99 -22.23 -2.22
N TYR A 404 15.84 -21.26 -1.32
CA TYR A 404 16.78 -21.00 -0.22
C TYR A 404 16.69 -22.01 0.92
N SER A 405 15.53 -22.66 1.10
CA SER A 405 15.28 -23.58 2.22
C SER A 405 14.81 -24.97 1.80
N CYS A 406 14.57 -25.19 0.51
CA CYS A 406 14.07 -26.44 -0.06
C CYS A 406 15.00 -26.97 -1.17
N GLY A 407 14.99 -28.28 -1.37
CA GLY A 407 15.75 -28.96 -2.41
C GLY A 407 14.87 -29.42 -3.56
N ILE A 408 15.51 -29.78 -4.68
CA ILE A 408 14.90 -30.47 -5.82
C ILE A 408 14.90 -31.98 -5.55
N THR A 409 13.81 -32.65 -5.93
CA THR A 409 13.59 -34.10 -5.76
C THR A 409 13.46 -34.84 -7.09
N GLU A 410 13.05 -34.17 -8.16
CA GLU A 410 13.02 -34.71 -9.53
C GLU A 410 13.24 -33.56 -10.53
N ILE A 411 13.98 -33.85 -11.61
CA ILE A 411 14.09 -32.98 -12.78
C ILE A 411 13.51 -33.75 -13.96
N GLY A 412 12.54 -33.17 -14.64
CA GLY A 412 11.96 -33.70 -15.87
C GLY A 412 12.13 -32.70 -17.00
N ALA A 413 12.59 -33.16 -18.15
CA ALA A 413 12.77 -32.30 -19.30
C ALA A 413 12.57 -33.06 -20.61
N LEU A 414 12.28 -32.32 -21.66
CA LEU A 414 12.23 -32.82 -23.03
C LEU A 414 12.79 -31.78 -23.97
N ARG A 415 13.33 -32.26 -25.08
CA ARG A 415 13.79 -31.41 -26.18
C ARG A 415 12.72 -31.37 -27.26
N LEU A 416 12.29 -30.15 -27.55
CA LEU A 416 11.33 -29.83 -28.59
C LEU A 416 12.08 -29.23 -29.78
N ARG A 417 11.87 -29.73 -31.00
CA ARG A 417 12.31 -29.07 -32.24
C ARG A 417 11.15 -28.98 -33.21
N ASN A 418 10.85 -27.80 -33.74
CA ASN A 418 9.71 -27.55 -34.64
C ASN A 418 8.36 -28.06 -34.08
N GLY A 419 8.16 -27.95 -32.76
CA GLY A 419 6.94 -28.46 -32.11
C GLY A 419 6.85 -29.98 -32.00
N GLU A 420 7.93 -30.72 -32.26
CA GLU A 420 8.01 -32.17 -32.06
C GLU A 420 8.99 -32.52 -30.93
N ILE A 421 8.63 -33.50 -30.11
CA ILE A 421 9.49 -34.01 -29.04
C ILE A 421 10.53 -34.92 -29.70
N ILE A 422 11.81 -34.55 -29.59
CA ILE A 422 12.91 -35.29 -30.21
C ILE A 422 13.75 -36.05 -29.18
N ASP A 423 13.69 -35.68 -27.91
CA ASP A 423 14.43 -36.33 -26.83
C ASP A 423 13.76 -36.07 -25.47
N THR A 424 14.03 -36.90 -24.46
CA THR A 424 13.54 -36.74 -23.09
C THR A 424 14.64 -37.01 -22.06
N PHE A 425 14.55 -36.32 -20.92
CA PHE A 425 15.45 -36.43 -19.78
C PHE A 425 14.63 -36.49 -18.49
N SER A 426 14.98 -37.40 -17.59
CA SER A 426 14.38 -37.46 -16.26
C SER A 426 15.38 -38.02 -15.28
N THR A 427 15.46 -37.41 -14.10
CA THR A 427 16.29 -37.92 -13.00
C THR A 427 15.67 -37.56 -11.66
N LEU A 428 15.71 -38.51 -10.72
CA LEU A 428 15.46 -38.20 -9.31
C LEU A 428 16.68 -37.48 -8.74
N VAL A 429 16.47 -36.67 -7.71
CA VAL A 429 17.52 -35.88 -7.07
C VAL A 429 17.45 -36.14 -5.57
N ASN A 430 18.60 -36.40 -4.95
CA ASN A 430 18.71 -36.37 -3.50
C ASN A 430 18.71 -34.91 -3.03
N PRO A 431 17.64 -34.43 -2.37
CA PRO A 431 17.51 -33.02 -2.00
C PRO A 431 18.46 -32.61 -0.87
N GLY A 432 19.07 -33.56 -0.16
CA GLY A 432 19.92 -33.30 1.01
C GLY A 432 19.17 -32.78 2.24
N CYS A 433 17.83 -32.75 2.19
CA CYS A 433 16.95 -32.34 3.28
C CYS A 433 15.69 -33.22 3.35
N PRO A 434 14.98 -33.26 4.50
CA PRO A 434 13.78 -34.08 4.64
C PRO A 434 12.63 -33.64 3.72
N ILE A 435 11.92 -34.61 3.16
CA ILE A 435 10.69 -34.52 2.37
C ILE A 435 9.51 -34.65 3.33
N SER A 436 8.61 -33.66 3.32
CA SER A 436 7.42 -33.70 4.16
C SER A 436 6.41 -34.75 3.64
N PRO A 437 5.58 -35.34 4.52
CA PRO A 437 4.53 -36.28 4.09
C PRO A 437 3.55 -35.70 3.07
N GLN A 438 3.34 -34.38 3.10
CA GLN A 438 2.49 -33.66 2.16
C GLN A 438 3.08 -33.67 0.74
N ILE A 439 4.39 -33.42 0.60
CA ILE A 439 5.08 -33.49 -0.71
C ILE A 439 5.10 -34.92 -1.24
N THR A 440 5.36 -35.91 -0.38
CA THR A 440 5.29 -37.33 -0.77
C THR A 440 3.88 -37.74 -1.22
N GLN A 441 2.83 -37.22 -0.59
CA GLN A 441 1.45 -37.51 -0.99
C GLN A 441 1.11 -36.90 -2.36
N THR A 442 1.65 -35.73 -2.66
CA THR A 442 1.40 -35.01 -3.93
C THR A 442 2.19 -35.60 -5.09
N THR A 443 3.50 -35.80 -4.91
CA THR A 443 4.44 -36.21 -5.98
C THR A 443 4.62 -37.73 -6.08
N GLY A 444 4.28 -38.45 -5.01
CA GLY A 444 4.62 -39.87 -4.87
C GLY A 444 6.10 -40.15 -4.59
N ILE A 445 6.95 -39.12 -4.49
CA ILE A 445 8.38 -39.27 -4.23
C ILE A 445 8.62 -39.46 -2.74
N THR A 446 9.29 -40.56 -2.39
CA THR A 446 9.62 -40.93 -1.00
C THR A 446 11.10 -40.74 -0.72
N GLU A 447 11.44 -40.58 0.57
CA GLU A 447 12.84 -40.57 1.05
C GLU A 447 13.66 -41.74 0.53
N GLU A 448 13.07 -42.94 0.52
CA GLU A 448 13.77 -44.16 0.08
C GLU A 448 14.07 -44.14 -1.43
N MET A 449 13.25 -43.45 -2.23
CA MET A 449 13.48 -43.30 -3.68
C MET A 449 14.64 -42.36 -4.00
N VAL A 450 14.83 -41.31 -3.21
CA VAL A 450 15.84 -40.26 -3.48
C VAL A 450 17.15 -40.49 -2.74
N LYS A 451 17.17 -41.38 -1.75
CA LYS A 451 18.34 -41.66 -0.92
C LYS A 451 19.61 -42.00 -1.72
N ASP A 452 19.46 -42.88 -2.72
CA ASP A 452 20.55 -43.32 -3.60
C ASP A 452 20.53 -42.60 -4.97
N ALA A 453 19.69 -41.58 -5.14
CA ALA A 453 19.64 -40.76 -6.35
C ALA A 453 20.85 -39.81 -6.43
N PRO A 454 21.17 -39.29 -7.64
CA PRO A 454 22.22 -38.28 -7.81
C PRO A 454 22.09 -37.12 -6.82
N SER A 455 23.24 -36.64 -6.33
CA SER A 455 23.26 -35.42 -5.52
C SER A 455 22.80 -34.20 -6.31
N MET A 456 22.37 -33.14 -5.63
CA MET A 456 21.95 -31.88 -6.26
C MET A 456 22.91 -31.41 -7.36
N GLY A 457 24.21 -31.34 -7.08
CA GLY A 457 25.21 -30.90 -8.06
C GLY A 457 25.43 -31.85 -9.23
N GLU A 458 25.24 -33.17 -9.03
CA GLU A 458 25.32 -34.16 -10.12
C GLU A 458 24.10 -34.07 -11.03
N ALA A 459 22.89 -34.01 -10.46
CA ALA A 459 21.65 -33.88 -11.21
C ALA A 459 21.62 -32.58 -12.04
N LEU A 460 22.07 -31.46 -11.46
CA LEU A 460 22.16 -30.18 -12.17
C LEU A 460 23.22 -30.20 -13.28
N ARG A 461 24.35 -30.90 -13.10
CA ARG A 461 25.33 -31.09 -14.19
C ARG A 461 24.73 -31.91 -15.33
N MET A 462 24.05 -33.01 -15.02
CA MET A 462 23.37 -33.83 -16.01
C MET A 462 22.33 -33.01 -16.79
N PHE A 463 21.55 -32.18 -16.09
CA PHE A 463 20.57 -31.30 -16.73
C PHE A 463 21.24 -30.20 -17.57
N ARG A 464 22.34 -29.58 -17.11
CA ARG A 464 23.09 -28.57 -17.88
C ARG A 464 23.70 -29.18 -19.15
N GLU A 465 24.27 -30.38 -19.06
CA GLU A 465 24.78 -31.13 -20.21
C GLU A 465 23.67 -31.48 -21.20
N TYR A 466 22.51 -31.92 -20.68
CA TYR A 466 21.34 -32.21 -21.49
C TYR A 466 20.81 -30.95 -22.18
N ALA A 467 20.68 -29.83 -21.46
CA ALA A 467 20.13 -28.58 -21.97
C ALA A 467 21.05 -27.94 -23.02
N GLY A 468 22.37 -27.95 -22.79
CA GLY A 468 23.34 -27.24 -23.61
C GLY A 468 23.01 -25.74 -23.68
N ASP A 469 23.23 -25.09 -24.81
CA ASP A 469 22.90 -23.66 -24.99
C ASP A 469 21.49 -23.42 -25.57
N ALA A 470 20.63 -24.46 -25.57
CA ALA A 470 19.26 -24.33 -26.06
C ALA A 470 18.42 -23.41 -25.16
N HIS A 471 17.41 -22.77 -25.73
CA HIS A 471 16.45 -22.03 -24.93
C HIS A 471 15.64 -22.99 -24.06
N LEU A 472 15.41 -22.62 -22.81
CA LEU A 472 14.56 -23.38 -21.90
C LEU A 472 13.10 -22.94 -22.05
N ALA A 473 12.18 -23.78 -21.62
CA ALA A 473 10.80 -23.38 -21.36
C ALA A 473 10.28 -24.10 -20.13
N ALA A 474 9.51 -23.42 -19.28
CA ALA A 474 8.86 -24.02 -18.12
C ALA A 474 7.47 -23.40 -17.92
N HIS A 475 6.61 -24.06 -17.18
CA HIS A 475 5.29 -23.53 -16.84
C HIS A 475 5.36 -22.84 -15.48
N ASN A 476 5.16 -21.52 -15.45
CA ASN A 476 5.50 -20.70 -14.28
C ASN A 476 7.01 -20.71 -14.01
N ALA A 477 7.79 -20.52 -15.08
CA ALA A 477 9.25 -20.66 -15.09
C ALA A 477 10.02 -19.97 -13.95
N PRO A 478 9.60 -18.82 -13.39
CA PRO A 478 10.30 -18.21 -12.26
C PRO A 478 10.44 -19.12 -11.05
N PHE A 479 9.48 -20.03 -10.83
CA PHE A 479 9.58 -21.04 -9.79
C PHE A 479 10.76 -21.98 -10.07
N ASP A 480 10.74 -22.70 -11.19
CA ASP A 480 11.75 -23.70 -11.52
C ASP A 480 13.15 -23.10 -11.73
N LEU A 481 13.22 -21.94 -12.39
CA LEU A 481 14.47 -21.21 -12.59
C LEU A 481 15.08 -20.76 -11.26
N GLY A 482 14.26 -20.31 -10.29
CA GLY A 482 14.75 -19.93 -8.97
C GLY A 482 15.48 -21.08 -8.26
N PHE A 483 14.99 -22.31 -8.43
CA PHE A 483 15.66 -23.51 -7.93
C PHE A 483 16.93 -23.85 -8.72
N LEU A 484 16.89 -23.80 -10.06
CA LEU A 484 18.06 -24.05 -10.90
C LEU A 484 19.19 -23.05 -10.65
N GLU A 485 18.89 -21.76 -10.59
CA GLU A 485 19.89 -20.70 -10.41
C GLU A 485 20.53 -20.76 -9.03
N LYS A 486 19.71 -20.86 -7.97
CA LYS A 486 20.21 -20.94 -6.59
C LYS A 486 21.07 -22.18 -6.41
N HIS A 487 20.52 -23.37 -6.69
CA HIS A 487 21.25 -24.62 -6.43
C HIS A 487 22.39 -24.82 -7.44
N GLY A 488 22.27 -24.28 -8.65
CA GLY A 488 23.35 -24.21 -9.61
C GLY A 488 24.52 -23.40 -9.07
N LYS A 489 24.26 -22.18 -8.60
CA LYS A 489 25.27 -21.30 -7.99
C LYS A 489 25.95 -21.95 -6.79
N ASP A 490 25.20 -22.58 -5.90
CA ASP A 490 25.75 -23.30 -4.73
C ASP A 490 26.67 -24.46 -5.13
N ASN A 491 26.51 -25.00 -6.34
CA ASN A 491 27.30 -26.12 -6.87
C ASN A 491 28.29 -25.70 -7.97
N GLY A 492 28.48 -24.39 -8.21
CA GLY A 492 29.40 -23.87 -9.24
C GLY A 492 28.96 -24.14 -10.67
N ILE A 493 27.65 -24.20 -10.92
CA ILE A 493 27.04 -24.44 -12.24
C ILE A 493 26.24 -23.20 -12.61
N GLU A 494 26.56 -22.62 -13.77
CA GLU A 494 25.82 -21.47 -14.31
C GLU A 494 24.85 -21.92 -15.41
N PHE A 495 23.59 -21.51 -15.27
CA PHE A 495 22.56 -21.65 -16.29
C PHE A 495 22.39 -20.31 -17.00
N GLY A 496 23.07 -20.13 -18.13
CA GLY A 496 22.99 -18.91 -18.96
C GLY A 496 21.90 -18.95 -20.04
N ASN A 497 21.01 -19.95 -19.99
CA ASN A 497 19.98 -20.17 -20.99
C ASN A 497 18.86 -19.13 -20.85
N LYS A 498 18.39 -18.58 -21.98
CA LYS A 498 17.11 -17.85 -21.98
C LYS A 498 15.97 -18.85 -21.74
N CYS A 499 15.00 -18.49 -20.92
CA CYS A 499 13.86 -19.35 -20.62
C CYS A 499 12.54 -18.67 -20.97
N LEU A 500 11.68 -19.39 -21.69
CA LEU A 500 10.30 -19.02 -21.97
C LEU A 500 9.39 -19.47 -20.81
N ASP A 501 8.58 -18.56 -20.28
CA ASP A 501 7.49 -18.96 -19.37
C ASP A 501 6.21 -19.20 -20.17
N THR A 502 5.82 -20.47 -20.24
CA THR A 502 4.70 -20.91 -21.06
C THR A 502 3.34 -20.37 -20.59
N VAL A 503 3.20 -19.91 -19.35
CA VAL A 503 1.97 -19.25 -18.87
C VAL A 503 1.60 -18.06 -19.76
N TRP A 504 2.59 -17.29 -20.22
CA TRP A 504 2.39 -16.10 -21.05
C TRP A 504 2.05 -16.44 -22.48
N LEU A 505 2.77 -17.41 -23.05
CA LEU A 505 2.40 -18.01 -24.32
C LEU A 505 0.93 -18.47 -24.31
N PHE A 506 0.50 -19.12 -23.23
CA PHE A 506 -0.87 -19.62 -23.10
C PHE A 506 -1.88 -18.48 -22.96
N ARG A 507 -1.57 -17.42 -22.19
CA ARG A 507 -2.40 -16.21 -22.09
C ARG A 507 -2.61 -15.54 -23.44
N ARG A 508 -1.54 -15.41 -24.22
CA ARG A 508 -1.59 -14.83 -25.56
C ARG A 508 -2.43 -15.68 -26.53
N ALA A 509 -2.26 -16.99 -26.50
CA ALA A 509 -3.01 -17.90 -27.36
C ALA A 509 -4.49 -18.04 -26.93
N LEU A 510 -4.77 -17.96 -25.63
CA LEU A 510 -6.06 -18.22 -24.98
C LEU A 510 -6.51 -17.03 -24.12
N PRO A 511 -6.80 -15.86 -24.70
CA PRO A 511 -7.20 -14.68 -23.92
C PRO A 511 -8.52 -14.94 -23.16
N GLY A 512 -8.58 -14.51 -21.89
CA GLY A 512 -9.78 -14.62 -21.05
C GLY A 512 -10.05 -16.01 -20.44
N HIS A 513 -9.06 -16.91 -20.44
CA HIS A 513 -9.20 -18.22 -19.81
C HIS A 513 -9.32 -18.10 -18.29
N LYS A 514 -10.15 -18.94 -17.66
CA LYS A 514 -10.50 -18.82 -16.23
C LYS A 514 -9.35 -19.14 -15.27
N SER A 515 -8.40 -19.96 -15.69
CA SER A 515 -7.18 -20.30 -14.95
C SER A 515 -6.10 -20.72 -15.93
N TYR A 516 -4.85 -20.35 -15.67
CA TYR A 516 -3.71 -20.76 -16.50
C TYR A 516 -2.84 -21.81 -15.79
N SER A 517 -3.36 -22.50 -14.77
CA SER A 517 -2.66 -23.64 -14.20
C SER A 517 -2.57 -24.79 -15.22
N LEU A 518 -1.44 -25.50 -15.22
CA LEU A 518 -1.17 -26.59 -16.15
C LEU A 518 -2.30 -27.61 -16.17
N GLY A 519 -2.74 -28.08 -15.00
CA GLY A 519 -3.83 -29.04 -14.87
C GLY A 519 -5.15 -28.56 -15.48
N ARG A 520 -5.51 -27.29 -15.27
CA ARG A 520 -6.78 -26.75 -15.81
C ARG A 520 -6.72 -26.55 -17.31
N LEU A 521 -5.59 -26.05 -17.82
CA LEU A 521 -5.39 -25.89 -19.26
C LEU A 521 -5.37 -27.25 -19.96
N ALA A 522 -4.74 -28.25 -19.36
CA ALA A 522 -4.72 -29.62 -19.86
C ALA A 522 -6.15 -30.20 -19.91
N GLU A 523 -6.93 -30.06 -18.84
CA GLU A 523 -8.33 -30.49 -18.79
C GLU A 523 -9.17 -29.83 -19.90
N ASP A 524 -9.11 -28.50 -20.02
CA ASP A 524 -9.89 -27.74 -21.00
C ASP A 524 -9.45 -28.01 -22.45
N LEU A 525 -8.20 -28.42 -22.67
CA LEU A 525 -7.66 -28.81 -23.97
C LEU A 525 -7.74 -30.32 -24.25
N GLY A 526 -8.27 -31.12 -23.32
CA GLY A 526 -8.42 -32.57 -23.46
C GLY A 526 -7.11 -33.36 -23.39
N ILE A 527 -6.09 -32.83 -22.71
CA ILE A 527 -4.78 -33.47 -22.50
C ILE A 527 -4.79 -34.19 -21.16
N SER A 528 -4.59 -35.51 -21.18
CA SER A 528 -4.40 -36.32 -19.97
C SER A 528 -2.91 -36.50 -19.68
N PHE A 529 -2.52 -36.30 -18.42
CA PHE A 529 -1.17 -36.50 -17.90
C PHE A 529 -1.24 -36.84 -16.41
N ASN A 530 -0.15 -37.40 -15.87
CA ASN A 530 -0.03 -37.69 -14.46
C ASN A 530 0.61 -36.48 -13.76
N HIS A 531 -0.24 -35.62 -13.21
CA HIS A 531 0.19 -34.38 -12.57
C HIS A 531 1.10 -34.68 -11.37
N HIS A 532 2.13 -33.85 -11.18
CA HIS A 532 3.15 -33.98 -10.13
C HIS A 532 4.22 -35.05 -10.39
N ARG A 533 4.52 -35.26 -11.68
CA ARG A 533 5.73 -35.94 -12.14
C ARG A 533 6.41 -35.06 -13.14
N ALA A 534 7.65 -34.68 -12.86
CA ALA A 534 8.32 -33.59 -13.57
C ALA A 534 8.35 -33.81 -15.10
N LEU A 535 8.63 -35.03 -15.57
CA LEU A 535 8.66 -35.30 -17.01
C LEU A 535 7.26 -35.22 -17.64
N ASP A 536 6.23 -35.72 -16.97
CA ASP A 536 4.86 -35.73 -17.48
C ASP A 536 4.30 -34.31 -17.56
N ASP A 537 4.64 -33.46 -16.58
CA ASP A 537 4.28 -32.04 -16.52
C ASP A 537 5.04 -31.25 -17.62
N ALA A 538 6.32 -31.53 -17.86
CA ALA A 538 7.07 -30.97 -18.99
C ALA A 538 6.48 -31.38 -20.35
N VAL A 539 6.07 -32.65 -20.51
CA VAL A 539 5.39 -33.15 -21.72
C VAL A 539 4.04 -32.47 -21.93
N CYS A 540 3.26 -32.31 -20.86
CA CYS A 540 1.99 -31.59 -20.90
C CYS A 540 2.20 -30.14 -21.35
N THR A 541 3.16 -29.46 -20.73
CA THR A 541 3.56 -28.08 -21.05
C THR A 541 3.94 -27.94 -22.53
N ALA A 542 4.77 -28.84 -23.06
CA ALA A 542 5.18 -28.85 -24.46
C ALA A 542 4.00 -29.02 -25.44
N LYS A 543 3.03 -29.88 -25.10
CA LYS A 543 1.82 -30.08 -25.92
C LYS A 543 0.96 -28.81 -25.96
N ILE A 544 0.75 -28.16 -24.81
CA ILE A 544 -0.04 -26.92 -24.73
C ILE A 544 0.72 -25.78 -25.44
N MET A 545 2.05 -25.74 -25.32
CA MET A 545 2.93 -24.83 -26.04
C MET A 545 2.77 -24.96 -27.55
N LYS A 546 2.81 -26.17 -28.10
CA LYS A 546 2.53 -26.41 -29.52
C LYS A 546 1.17 -25.87 -29.95
N ILE A 547 0.10 -26.23 -29.23
CA ILE A 547 -1.27 -25.76 -29.53
C ILE A 547 -1.33 -24.22 -29.49
N SER A 548 -0.64 -23.61 -28.53
CA SER A 548 -0.63 -22.16 -28.35
C SER A 548 0.11 -21.45 -29.47
N MET A 549 1.27 -21.97 -29.87
CA MET A 549 2.05 -21.47 -31.00
C MET A 549 1.27 -21.59 -32.31
N ASP A 550 0.61 -22.72 -32.58
CA ASP A 550 -0.24 -22.92 -33.75
C ASP A 550 -1.42 -21.93 -33.77
N ARG A 551 -2.04 -21.67 -32.61
CA ARG A 551 -3.13 -20.67 -32.48
C ARG A 551 -2.65 -19.25 -32.71
N ILE A 552 -1.44 -18.91 -32.28
CA ILE A 552 -0.86 -17.58 -32.50
C ILE A 552 -0.46 -17.41 -33.96
N ALA A 553 0.16 -18.41 -34.58
CA ALA A 553 0.54 -18.39 -36.00
C ALA A 553 -0.67 -18.31 -36.94
N SER A 554 -1.81 -18.89 -36.54
CA SER A 554 -3.06 -18.88 -37.31
C SER A 554 -3.99 -17.68 -37.04
N ARG A 555 -3.68 -16.82 -36.05
CA ARG A 555 -4.45 -15.61 -35.75
C ARG A 555 -3.74 -14.35 -36.25
N PRO A 556 -4.45 -13.38 -36.86
CA PRO A 556 -3.91 -12.04 -37.04
C PRO A 556 -3.64 -11.40 -35.66
N PRO A 557 -2.71 -10.41 -35.56
CA PRO A 557 -2.40 -9.75 -34.28
C PRO A 557 -3.68 -9.30 -33.59
N GLN A 558 -3.75 -9.53 -32.27
CA GLN A 558 -4.92 -9.16 -31.46
C GLN A 558 -5.29 -7.70 -31.75
N LYS A 559 -6.55 -7.49 -32.13
CA LYS A 559 -7.14 -6.16 -32.15
C LYS A 559 -7.02 -5.61 -30.72
N ALA A 560 -6.53 -4.37 -30.57
CA ALA A 560 -6.57 -3.67 -29.30
C ALA A 560 -7.99 -3.77 -28.70
N PRO A 561 -8.13 -3.86 -27.37
CA PRO A 561 -9.45 -3.88 -26.73
C PRO A 561 -10.28 -2.70 -27.24
N GLU A 562 -11.53 -2.98 -27.65
CA GLU A 562 -12.40 -1.97 -28.27
C GLU A 562 -12.90 -0.92 -27.26
N ASP A 563 -12.78 -1.15 -25.94
CA ASP A 563 -13.14 -0.20 -24.86
C ASP A 563 -11.98 0.05 -23.88
N GLU A 564 -11.55 1.31 -23.77
CA GLU A 564 -10.54 1.80 -22.80
C GLU A 564 -10.90 1.50 -21.34
N LYS A 565 -12.17 1.24 -21.01
CA LYS A 565 -12.61 0.91 -19.64
C LYS A 565 -12.14 -0.47 -19.17
N GLU A 566 -11.81 -1.36 -20.08
CA GLU A 566 -11.34 -2.71 -19.76
C GLU A 566 -9.81 -2.79 -19.62
N LEU A 567 -9.10 -1.70 -19.98
CA LEU A 567 -7.65 -1.65 -19.89
C LEU A 567 -7.17 -1.53 -18.44
N PRO A 568 -6.08 -2.25 -18.07
CA PRO A 568 -5.44 -2.06 -16.78
C PRO A 568 -4.90 -0.63 -16.67
N VAL A 569 -4.99 -0.08 -15.46
CA VAL A 569 -4.51 1.25 -15.12
C VAL A 569 -3.24 1.09 -14.30
N PHE A 570 -2.17 1.79 -14.69
CA PHE A 570 -0.89 1.82 -14.01
C PHE A 570 -0.57 3.23 -13.55
N HIS A 571 0.14 3.35 -12.44
CA HIS A 571 0.72 4.62 -12.04
C HIS A 571 2.01 4.89 -12.83
N VAL A 572 2.25 6.16 -13.17
CA VAL A 572 3.49 6.61 -13.83
C VAL A 572 3.84 8.01 -13.34
N ILE A 573 5.11 8.24 -13.00
CA ILE A 573 5.58 9.58 -12.60
C ILE A 573 5.99 10.37 -13.83
N LEU A 574 5.43 11.57 -13.98
CA LEU A 574 5.79 12.53 -15.01
C LEU A 574 6.44 13.74 -14.36
N LEU A 575 7.71 14.02 -14.66
CA LEU A 575 8.43 15.21 -14.19
C LEU A 575 8.69 16.15 -15.36
N CYS A 576 8.40 17.44 -15.20
CA CYS A 576 8.69 18.46 -16.21
C CYS A 576 10.18 18.77 -16.22
N ARG A 577 10.87 18.42 -17.30
CA ARG A 577 12.27 18.79 -17.53
C ARG A 577 12.43 20.29 -17.81
N ASP A 578 11.48 20.84 -18.56
CA ASP A 578 11.52 22.21 -19.07
C ASP A 578 10.11 22.77 -19.29
N LYS A 579 10.03 24.02 -19.78
CA LYS A 579 8.76 24.72 -20.04
C LYS A 579 7.90 24.02 -21.10
N LYS A 580 8.51 23.29 -22.03
CA LYS A 580 7.77 22.48 -23.03
C LYS A 580 7.13 21.28 -22.35
N GLY A 581 7.85 20.63 -21.44
CA GLY A 581 7.31 19.62 -20.52
C GLY A 581 6.10 20.12 -19.74
N LEU A 582 6.20 21.30 -19.12
CA LEU A 582 5.07 21.90 -18.37
C LEU A 582 3.81 22.08 -19.23
N PHE A 583 3.97 22.61 -20.45
CA PHE A 583 2.85 22.77 -21.37
C PHE A 583 2.23 21.42 -21.76
N ASN A 584 3.07 20.43 -22.05
CA ASN A 584 2.63 19.09 -22.40
C ASN A 584 1.94 18.40 -21.21
N LEU A 585 2.42 18.59 -19.97
CA LEU A 585 1.77 18.10 -18.76
C LEU A 585 0.38 18.72 -18.60
N TYR A 586 0.21 20.03 -18.80
CA TYR A 586 -1.10 20.67 -18.77
C TYR A 586 -2.06 20.12 -19.84
N ARG A 587 -1.54 19.79 -21.03
CA ARG A 587 -2.33 19.12 -22.06
C ARG A 587 -2.78 17.73 -21.60
N LEU A 588 -1.86 16.93 -21.06
CA LEU A 588 -2.16 15.59 -20.55
C LEU A 588 -3.19 15.63 -19.41
N VAL A 589 -3.08 16.56 -18.46
CA VAL A 589 -4.08 16.79 -17.40
C VAL A 589 -5.44 17.14 -18.01
N SER A 590 -5.48 17.99 -19.03
CA SER A 590 -6.74 18.40 -19.67
C SER A 590 -7.40 17.24 -20.41
N GLU A 591 -6.63 16.50 -21.20
CA GLU A 591 -7.13 15.34 -21.95
C GLU A 591 -7.63 14.23 -21.01
N SER A 592 -6.92 13.99 -19.90
CA SER A 592 -7.28 12.95 -18.93
C SER A 592 -8.57 13.25 -18.18
N HIS A 593 -8.89 14.54 -17.95
CA HIS A 593 -10.12 14.96 -17.27
C HIS A 593 -11.31 15.14 -18.21
N ILE A 594 -11.07 15.40 -19.50
CA ILE A 594 -12.14 15.71 -20.46
C ILE A 594 -12.49 14.49 -21.32
N ASN A 595 -11.49 13.88 -21.96
CA ASN A 595 -11.73 12.88 -23.01
C ASN A 595 -11.54 11.43 -22.51
N HIS A 596 -10.63 11.21 -21.56
CA HIS A 596 -10.27 9.87 -21.07
C HIS A 596 -10.69 9.61 -19.61
N PHE A 597 -11.51 10.50 -19.04
CA PHE A 597 -12.00 10.37 -17.68
C PHE A 597 -12.96 9.18 -17.56
N TYR A 598 -12.81 8.42 -16.47
CA TYR A 598 -13.79 7.40 -16.10
C TYR A 598 -14.11 7.47 -14.61
N ARG A 599 -13.37 6.73 -13.77
CA ARG A 599 -13.38 6.90 -12.30
C ARG A 599 -12.22 7.75 -11.81
N ARG A 600 -11.16 7.81 -12.61
CA ARG A 600 -9.94 8.60 -12.42
C ARG A 600 -9.57 9.25 -13.76
N PRO A 601 -8.79 10.34 -13.76
CA PRO A 601 -8.32 10.98 -14.99
C PRO A 601 -7.21 10.14 -15.63
N ARG A 602 -7.53 9.35 -16.67
CA ARG A 602 -6.60 8.39 -17.29
C ARG A 602 -5.88 8.97 -18.50
N ILE A 603 -4.68 8.48 -18.79
CA ILE A 603 -3.87 8.88 -19.94
C ILE A 603 -3.53 7.63 -20.76
N PRO A 604 -4.00 7.51 -22.01
CA PRO A 604 -3.52 6.47 -22.91
C PRO A 604 -2.01 6.58 -23.17
N ARG A 605 -1.31 5.44 -23.23
CA ARG A 605 0.13 5.38 -23.49
C ARG A 605 0.48 6.06 -24.82
N SER A 606 -0.34 5.89 -25.86
CA SER A 606 -0.15 6.56 -27.15
C SER A 606 -0.20 8.09 -27.03
N LEU A 607 -1.10 8.60 -26.17
CA LEU A 607 -1.25 10.02 -25.88
C LEU A 607 -0.06 10.56 -25.07
N LEU A 608 0.42 9.79 -24.09
CA LEU A 608 1.62 10.11 -23.35
C LEU A 608 2.84 10.19 -24.27
N VAL A 609 3.02 9.23 -25.18
CA VAL A 609 4.09 9.26 -26.20
C VAL A 609 4.00 10.51 -27.06
N LYS A 610 2.80 10.89 -27.51
CA LYS A 610 2.57 12.10 -28.32
C LYS A 610 3.02 13.38 -27.61
N TYR A 611 2.83 13.47 -26.29
CA TYR A 611 3.18 14.64 -25.48
C TYR A 611 4.41 14.42 -24.58
N ARG A 612 5.25 13.41 -24.88
CA ARG A 612 6.41 13.05 -24.04
C ARG A 612 7.52 14.10 -24.03
N GLU A 613 7.63 14.89 -25.09
CA GLU A 613 8.71 15.89 -25.21
C GLU A 613 8.77 16.81 -23.98
N GLY A 614 9.96 16.94 -23.37
CA GLY A 614 10.16 17.76 -22.19
C GLY A 614 9.71 17.12 -20.87
N LEU A 615 9.22 15.88 -20.88
CA LEU A 615 8.91 15.10 -19.69
C LEU A 615 10.00 14.04 -19.41
N ILE A 616 10.19 13.74 -18.12
CA ILE A 616 10.95 12.59 -17.62
C ILE A 616 9.93 11.63 -17.01
N VAL A 617 9.98 10.36 -17.41
CA VAL A 617 8.97 9.34 -17.07
C VAL A 617 9.57 8.30 -16.12
N GLY A 618 9.01 8.19 -14.91
CA GLY A 618 9.40 7.26 -13.85
C GLY A 618 8.40 6.11 -13.68
N SER A 619 8.87 4.94 -13.26
CA SER A 619 8.04 3.73 -13.17
C SER A 619 7.05 3.68 -11.99
N ALA A 620 7.08 4.67 -11.09
CA ALA A 620 6.15 4.86 -9.96
C ALA A 620 6.19 3.75 -8.88
N CYS A 621 5.10 3.67 -8.11
CA CYS A 621 4.92 2.82 -6.93
C CYS A 621 4.54 1.37 -7.28
N GLU A 622 3.94 0.67 -6.34
CA GLU A 622 3.51 -0.71 -6.53
C GLU A 622 2.38 -0.86 -7.53
N GLN A 623 1.59 0.19 -7.78
CA GLN A 623 0.63 0.25 -8.88
C GLN A 623 1.28 0.56 -10.24
N GLY A 624 2.61 0.76 -10.28
CA GLY A 624 3.37 0.96 -11.51
C GLY A 624 3.44 -0.30 -12.36
N GLU A 625 3.55 -0.13 -13.68
CA GLU A 625 3.54 -1.23 -14.66
C GLU A 625 4.63 -2.26 -14.39
N ILE A 626 5.84 -1.82 -14.01
CA ILE A 626 6.98 -2.72 -13.76
C ILE A 626 6.80 -3.54 -12.48
N VAL A 627 6.28 -2.94 -11.40
CA VAL A 627 6.03 -3.68 -10.14
C VAL A 627 4.86 -4.63 -10.33
N GLN A 628 3.77 -4.20 -10.98
CA GLN A 628 2.67 -5.08 -11.35
C GLN A 628 3.16 -6.22 -12.26
N ALA A 629 4.11 -5.96 -13.16
CA ALA A 629 4.78 -6.97 -13.98
C ALA A 629 5.58 -7.98 -13.14
N ILE A 630 6.34 -7.53 -12.15
CA ILE A 630 7.06 -8.41 -11.22
C ILE A 630 6.08 -9.25 -10.40
N LEU A 631 5.00 -8.64 -9.87
CA LEU A 631 3.98 -9.31 -9.07
C LEU A 631 3.17 -10.35 -9.86
N ARG A 632 3.04 -10.17 -11.18
CA ARG A 632 2.47 -11.18 -12.09
C ARG A 632 3.52 -12.17 -12.60
N TYR A 633 4.77 -12.07 -12.16
CA TYR A 633 5.90 -12.91 -12.55
C TYR A 633 6.27 -12.81 -14.04
N ALA A 634 6.30 -11.58 -14.58
CA ALA A 634 6.73 -11.30 -15.95
C ALA A 634 8.17 -11.78 -16.21
N SER A 635 8.43 -12.20 -17.46
CA SER A 635 9.77 -12.66 -17.87
C SER A 635 10.78 -11.52 -17.85
N ASP A 636 12.06 -11.85 -17.79
CA ASP A 636 13.11 -10.84 -17.82
C ASP A 636 13.11 -9.99 -19.09
N GLY A 637 12.80 -10.60 -20.25
CA GLY A 637 12.66 -9.86 -21.50
C GLY A 637 11.44 -8.94 -21.53
N GLU A 638 10.34 -9.34 -20.89
CA GLU A 638 9.17 -8.47 -20.75
C GLU A 638 9.45 -7.30 -19.80
N LEU A 639 10.13 -7.55 -18.67
CA LEU A 639 10.53 -6.49 -17.73
C LEU A 639 11.49 -5.49 -18.37
N GLU A 640 12.46 -5.97 -19.15
CA GLU A 640 13.36 -5.12 -19.93
C GLU A 640 12.58 -4.28 -20.95
N HIS A 641 11.65 -4.88 -21.68
CA HIS A 641 10.81 -4.18 -22.65
C HIS A 641 9.91 -3.12 -21.99
N ILE A 642 9.31 -3.43 -20.84
CA ILE A 642 8.54 -2.46 -20.06
C ILE A 642 9.46 -1.31 -19.62
N ALA A 643 10.64 -1.64 -19.08
CA ALA A 643 11.62 -0.65 -18.61
C ALA A 643 12.13 0.30 -19.70
N GLU A 644 12.19 -0.13 -20.97
CA GLU A 644 12.59 0.72 -22.10
C GLU A 644 11.75 1.98 -22.26
N PHE A 645 10.49 1.94 -21.82
CA PHE A 645 9.59 3.09 -21.86
C PHE A 645 9.88 4.14 -20.79
N TYR A 646 10.56 3.77 -19.71
CA TYR A 646 10.82 4.67 -18.59
C TYR A 646 12.22 5.28 -18.72
N ASP A 647 12.35 6.55 -18.32
CA ASP A 647 13.64 7.23 -18.27
C ASP A 647 14.43 6.82 -17.02
N TYR A 648 13.71 6.50 -15.94
CA TYR A 648 14.25 5.93 -14.71
C TYR A 648 13.23 4.98 -14.05
N LEU A 649 13.73 4.07 -13.23
CA LEU A 649 12.92 3.15 -12.44
C LEU A 649 12.91 3.57 -10.98
N GLU A 650 11.77 3.38 -10.32
CA GLU A 650 11.60 3.71 -8.90
C GLU A 650 11.61 2.48 -8.00
N VAL A 651 12.15 2.68 -6.81
CA VAL A 651 12.07 1.72 -5.70
C VAL A 651 11.70 2.47 -4.42
N GLN A 652 10.89 1.86 -3.57
CA GLN A 652 10.39 2.47 -2.34
C GLN A 652 10.88 1.73 -1.08
N PRO A 653 10.86 2.39 0.09
CA PRO A 653 11.05 1.74 1.38
C PRO A 653 10.20 0.49 1.57
N ASP A 654 10.72 -0.49 2.33
CA ASP A 654 10.05 -1.76 2.64
C ASP A 654 8.66 -1.50 3.25
N GLY A 655 8.55 -0.47 4.09
CA GLY A 655 7.32 -0.06 4.75
C GLY A 655 6.18 0.31 3.79
N ASN A 656 6.48 0.82 2.60
CA ASN A 656 5.47 1.18 1.61
C ASN A 656 4.72 -0.08 1.13
N ASN A 657 5.45 -1.19 0.98
CA ASN A 657 4.94 -2.46 0.42
C ASN A 657 4.73 -3.56 1.48
N ALA A 658 4.89 -3.25 2.76
CA ALA A 658 4.72 -4.20 3.86
C ALA A 658 3.30 -4.79 3.96
N PHE A 659 2.30 -4.16 3.34
CA PHE A 659 0.95 -4.71 3.25
C PHE A 659 0.90 -6.03 2.46
N MET A 660 1.80 -6.22 1.47
CA MET A 660 1.88 -7.45 0.68
C MET A 660 2.23 -8.67 1.53
N VAL A 661 3.00 -8.49 2.61
CA VAL A 661 3.28 -9.53 3.60
C VAL A 661 2.02 -9.83 4.42
N ARG A 662 1.28 -8.79 4.84
CA ARG A 662 0.04 -8.94 5.62
C ARG A 662 -1.07 -9.63 4.82
N GLU A 663 -1.11 -9.41 3.51
CA GLU A 663 -2.03 -10.09 2.58
C GLU A 663 -1.61 -11.53 2.25
N GLY A 664 -0.43 -11.98 2.71
CA GLY A 664 0.09 -13.31 2.42
C GLY A 664 0.67 -13.47 1.01
N ARG A 665 0.92 -12.37 0.28
CA ARG A 665 1.62 -12.43 -1.02
C ARG A 665 3.09 -12.82 -0.86
N PHE A 666 3.71 -12.37 0.23
CA PHE A 666 5.06 -12.74 0.63
C PHE A 666 5.07 -13.27 2.06
N ARG A 667 6.01 -14.18 2.35
CA ARG A 667 6.19 -14.76 3.70
C ARG A 667 6.67 -13.71 4.70
N ASP A 668 7.58 -12.87 4.27
CA ASP A 668 8.26 -11.87 5.08
C ASP A 668 8.77 -10.71 4.19
N ILE A 669 9.45 -9.76 4.81
CA ILE A 669 9.93 -8.54 4.15
C ILE A 669 10.99 -8.81 3.07
N GLU A 670 11.66 -9.98 3.08
CA GLU A 670 12.64 -10.29 2.03
C GLU A 670 11.97 -10.44 0.66
N GLY A 671 10.73 -10.92 0.61
CA GLY A 671 9.97 -10.95 -0.65
C GLY A 671 9.69 -9.56 -1.23
N VAL A 672 9.51 -8.55 -0.38
CA VAL A 672 9.39 -7.15 -0.81
C VAL A 672 10.74 -6.64 -1.32
N ARG A 673 11.84 -6.96 -0.63
CA ARG A 673 13.20 -6.59 -1.05
C ARG A 673 13.61 -7.26 -2.35
N ASP A 674 13.10 -8.45 -2.65
CA ASP A 674 13.34 -9.14 -3.91
C ASP A 674 12.75 -8.37 -5.10
N ILE A 675 11.61 -7.68 -4.93
CA ILE A 675 11.08 -6.76 -5.95
C ILE A 675 12.11 -5.65 -6.21
N THR A 676 12.61 -5.01 -5.16
CA THR A 676 13.63 -3.95 -5.25
C THR A 676 14.90 -4.45 -5.96
N ARG A 677 15.41 -5.63 -5.57
CA ARG A 677 16.57 -6.26 -6.24
C ARG A 677 16.30 -6.55 -7.71
N LYS A 678 15.09 -7.01 -8.05
CA LYS A 678 14.70 -7.29 -9.45
C LYS A 678 14.65 -6.01 -10.27
N ILE A 679 14.07 -4.93 -9.76
CA ILE A 679 14.06 -3.61 -10.42
C ILE A 679 15.49 -3.10 -10.64
N ILE A 680 16.37 -3.25 -9.64
CA ILE A 680 17.78 -2.89 -9.77
C ILE A 680 18.45 -3.68 -10.90
N SER A 681 18.27 -4.99 -10.92
CA SER A 681 18.80 -5.86 -11.97
C SER A 681 18.28 -5.49 -13.37
N VAL A 682 16.98 -5.15 -13.50
CA VAL A 682 16.41 -4.67 -14.76
C VAL A 682 17.02 -3.33 -15.17
N GLY A 683 17.17 -2.39 -14.23
CA GLY A 683 17.81 -1.09 -14.48
C GLY A 683 19.25 -1.24 -14.97
N GLU A 684 20.03 -2.12 -14.34
CA GLU A 684 21.42 -2.40 -14.74
C GLU A 684 21.52 -3.02 -16.14
N ARG A 685 20.65 -3.96 -16.49
CA ARG A 685 20.64 -4.61 -17.82
C ARG A 685 20.16 -3.67 -18.94
N THR A 686 19.20 -2.81 -18.65
CA THR A 686 18.63 -1.86 -19.63
C THR A 686 19.34 -0.51 -19.68
N GLY A 687 20.32 -0.28 -18.78
CA GLY A 687 21.01 1.01 -18.65
C GLY A 687 20.12 2.13 -18.09
N ARG A 688 19.04 1.80 -17.38
CA ARG A 688 18.13 2.77 -16.74
C ARG A 688 18.57 3.05 -15.30
N MET A 689 18.58 4.33 -14.93
CA MET A 689 18.84 4.71 -13.55
C MET A 689 17.73 4.19 -12.65
N VAL A 690 18.10 3.77 -11.44
CA VAL A 690 17.16 3.37 -10.39
C VAL A 690 17.24 4.40 -9.27
N ALA A 691 16.11 5.00 -8.92
CA ALA A 691 16.03 6.06 -7.93
C ALA A 691 15.14 5.64 -6.76
N ALA A 692 15.62 5.85 -5.54
CA ALA A 692 14.85 5.57 -4.34
C ALA A 692 13.98 6.78 -3.96
N THR A 693 12.66 6.58 -3.92
CA THR A 693 11.66 7.61 -3.66
C THR A 693 10.82 7.25 -2.43
N CYS A 694 10.22 8.24 -1.77
CA CYS A 694 9.40 7.95 -0.58
C CYS A 694 7.95 7.61 -0.90
N ASP A 695 7.43 8.12 -2.00
CA ASP A 695 5.97 8.20 -2.22
C ASP A 695 5.29 8.87 -1.00
N ALA A 696 5.81 10.04 -0.63
CA ALA A 696 5.45 10.70 0.63
C ALA A 696 4.05 11.34 0.54
N HIS A 697 3.20 11.07 1.52
CA HIS A 697 1.84 11.61 1.65
C HIS A 697 1.68 12.59 2.83
N PHE A 698 2.68 12.64 3.71
CA PHE A 698 2.71 13.48 4.90
C PHE A 698 4.15 13.84 5.29
N LEU A 699 4.34 14.84 6.16
CA LEU A 699 5.67 15.38 6.44
C LEU A 699 6.37 14.62 7.57
N GLU A 700 5.66 14.39 8.68
CA GLU A 700 6.19 13.71 9.85
C GLU A 700 5.59 12.30 10.01
N PRO A 701 6.32 11.34 10.59
CA PRO A 701 5.78 10.01 10.87
C PRO A 701 4.45 10.04 11.64
N GLU A 702 4.30 11.00 12.56
CA GLU A 702 3.11 11.17 13.40
C GLU A 702 1.89 11.70 12.63
N ASP A 703 2.10 12.35 11.48
CA ASP A 703 1.03 12.88 10.63
C ASP A 703 0.21 11.76 9.94
N GLU A 704 0.65 10.50 10.03
CA GLU A 704 -0.10 9.33 9.55
C GLU A 704 -1.54 9.31 10.07
N CYS A 705 -1.73 9.81 11.31
CA CYS A 705 -3.02 9.80 11.97
C CYS A 705 -4.10 10.58 11.19
N PHE A 706 -3.72 11.66 10.49
CA PHE A 706 -4.64 12.44 9.67
C PHE A 706 -5.06 11.66 8.43
N ARG A 707 -4.10 11.01 7.75
CA ARG A 707 -4.40 10.15 6.60
C ARG A 707 -5.24 8.94 7.01
N ARG A 708 -4.95 8.31 8.15
CA ARG A 708 -5.80 7.25 8.73
C ARG A 708 -7.24 7.71 8.90
N ILE A 709 -7.48 8.93 9.41
CA ILE A 709 -8.84 9.49 9.55
C ILE A 709 -9.50 9.65 8.18
N LEU A 710 -8.79 10.18 7.17
CA LEU A 710 -9.33 10.31 5.80
C LEU A 710 -9.67 8.96 5.17
N MET A 711 -8.81 7.96 5.34
CA MET A 711 -9.03 6.61 4.81
C MET A 711 -10.17 5.90 5.54
N HIS A 712 -10.30 6.09 6.86
CA HIS A 712 -11.43 5.58 7.61
C HIS A 712 -12.75 6.21 7.13
N GLY A 713 -12.76 7.53 6.87
CA GLY A 713 -13.92 8.23 6.29
C GLY A 713 -14.32 7.72 4.91
N GLN A 714 -13.38 7.19 4.14
CA GLN A 714 -13.61 6.56 2.83
C GLN A 714 -13.98 5.08 2.91
N GLY A 715 -13.92 4.46 4.09
CA GLY A 715 -14.28 3.06 4.31
C GLY A 715 -13.19 2.05 3.97
N TYR A 716 -11.90 2.46 3.96
CA TYR A 716 -10.78 1.52 3.81
C TYR A 716 -10.68 0.61 5.04
N ALA A 717 -10.67 -0.71 4.80
CA ALA A 717 -10.67 -1.72 5.86
C ALA A 717 -9.34 -1.80 6.64
N ASP A 718 -8.27 -1.29 6.04
CA ASP A 718 -6.91 -1.26 6.56
C ASP A 718 -6.48 0.16 6.97
N ALA A 719 -7.43 1.09 7.15
CA ALA A 719 -7.14 2.47 7.55
C ALA A 719 -6.24 2.54 8.80
N ASP A 720 -6.41 1.64 9.77
CA ASP A 720 -5.61 1.56 11.00
C ASP A 720 -4.18 1.01 10.80
N ARG A 721 -3.84 0.54 9.58
CA ARG A 721 -2.54 -0.08 9.23
C ARG A 721 -1.87 0.66 8.08
N GLN A 722 -1.78 1.99 8.21
CA GLN A 722 -1.14 2.87 7.23
C GLN A 722 0.32 2.47 6.95
N ALA A 723 0.70 2.58 5.68
CA ALA A 723 2.11 2.58 5.31
C ALA A 723 2.79 3.87 5.85
N PRO A 724 4.06 3.81 6.28
CA PRO A 724 4.81 4.96 6.75
C PRO A 724 5.26 5.85 5.59
N LEU A 725 4.32 6.56 4.96
CA LEU A 725 4.51 7.42 3.80
C LEU A 725 4.88 8.86 4.19
N TYR A 726 5.84 9.03 5.11
CA TYR A 726 6.32 10.36 5.50
C TYR A 726 7.55 10.78 4.67
N TYR A 727 7.81 12.09 4.62
CA TYR A 727 8.98 12.64 3.96
C TYR A 727 10.28 12.32 4.73
N ARG A 728 10.97 11.26 4.30
CA ARG A 728 12.21 10.79 4.94
C ARG A 728 13.40 11.72 4.73
N THR A 729 14.31 11.73 5.68
CA THR A 729 15.65 12.32 5.50
C THR A 729 16.51 11.42 4.60
N THR A 730 17.62 11.96 4.10
CA THR A 730 18.66 11.19 3.40
C THR A 730 19.21 10.07 4.26
N ALA A 731 19.48 10.32 5.54
CA ALA A 731 20.01 9.32 6.47
C ALA A 731 19.04 8.14 6.67
N GLU A 732 17.74 8.43 6.81
CA GLU A 732 16.70 7.40 6.92
C GLU A 732 16.59 6.56 5.65
N MET A 733 16.62 7.19 4.48
CA MET A 733 16.61 6.45 3.21
C MET A 733 17.86 5.58 3.04
N LEU A 734 19.05 6.07 3.39
CA LEU A 734 20.25 5.25 3.34
C LEU A 734 20.17 4.05 4.29
N ALA A 735 19.56 4.21 5.47
CA ALA A 735 19.33 3.11 6.41
C ALA A 735 18.34 2.08 5.85
N GLU A 736 17.26 2.54 5.22
CA GLU A 736 16.24 1.70 4.58
C GLU A 736 16.84 0.76 3.52
N PHE A 737 17.70 1.29 2.65
CA PHE A 737 18.31 0.54 1.55
C PHE A 737 19.66 -0.10 1.92
N SER A 738 20.03 -0.12 3.20
CA SER A 738 21.34 -0.61 3.67
C SER A 738 21.60 -2.09 3.34
N TYR A 739 20.56 -2.90 3.18
CA TYR A 739 20.64 -4.32 2.80
C TYR A 739 21.22 -4.54 1.39
N LEU A 740 21.26 -3.51 0.54
CA LEU A 740 21.88 -3.56 -0.79
C LEU A 740 23.40 -3.30 -0.75
N GLY A 741 23.94 -2.91 0.42
CA GLY A 741 25.31 -2.43 0.57
C GLY A 741 25.43 -0.91 0.38
N ALA A 742 26.42 -0.32 1.05
CA ALA A 742 26.56 1.14 1.16
C ALA A 742 26.69 1.85 -0.19
N GLU A 743 27.44 1.28 -1.14
CA GLU A 743 27.62 1.88 -2.47
C GLU A 743 26.32 1.92 -3.26
N LYS A 744 25.59 0.80 -3.33
CA LYS A 744 24.33 0.72 -4.06
C LYS A 744 23.25 1.59 -3.40
N ALA A 745 23.18 1.61 -2.07
CA ALA A 745 22.27 2.49 -1.33
C ALA A 745 22.55 3.96 -1.64
N LYS A 746 23.82 4.39 -1.59
CA LYS A 746 24.22 5.77 -1.93
C LYS A 746 23.93 6.11 -3.39
N GLU A 747 24.15 5.17 -4.31
CA GLU A 747 23.86 5.33 -5.73
C GLU A 747 22.39 5.65 -5.97
N ILE A 748 21.46 4.81 -5.49
CA ILE A 748 20.03 4.98 -5.77
C ILE A 748 19.36 6.07 -4.93
N VAL A 749 19.83 6.30 -3.69
CA VAL A 749 19.24 7.30 -2.78
C VAL A 749 19.72 8.72 -3.09
N VAL A 750 21.00 8.89 -3.41
CA VAL A 750 21.62 10.21 -3.54
C VAL A 750 22.02 10.49 -4.99
N LYS A 751 22.87 9.64 -5.58
CA LYS A 751 23.48 9.96 -6.88
C LYS A 751 22.44 10.03 -8.00
N ASN A 752 21.59 9.02 -8.11
CA ASN A 752 20.60 8.92 -9.19
C ASN A 752 19.45 9.93 -9.00
N THR A 753 19.00 10.17 -7.75
CA THR A 753 17.97 11.18 -7.48
C THR A 753 18.46 12.60 -7.83
N ARG A 754 19.71 12.92 -7.50
CA ARG A 754 20.36 14.18 -7.92
C ARG A 754 20.55 14.25 -9.42
N ALA A 755 21.01 13.19 -10.07
CA ALA A 755 21.19 13.15 -11.52
C ALA A 755 19.87 13.44 -12.27
N ILE A 756 18.75 12.89 -11.81
CA ILE A 756 17.42 13.17 -12.37
C ILE A 756 17.02 14.63 -12.11
N SER A 757 17.26 15.15 -10.90
CA SER A 757 17.04 16.56 -10.57
C SER A 757 17.84 17.50 -11.49
N ASP A 758 19.09 17.16 -11.80
CA ASP A 758 19.98 17.98 -12.64
C ASP A 758 19.52 18.05 -14.10
N MET A 759 18.70 17.09 -14.56
CA MET A 759 18.04 17.16 -15.87
C MET A 759 16.96 18.25 -15.90
N VAL A 760 16.41 18.64 -14.76
CA VAL A 760 15.29 19.58 -14.64
C VAL A 760 15.81 21.03 -14.55
N SER A 761 15.42 21.81 -15.55
CA SER A 761 15.65 23.25 -15.58
C SER A 761 14.76 24.00 -14.58
N LYS A 762 15.14 25.22 -14.20
CA LYS A 762 14.27 26.10 -13.42
C LYS A 762 13.11 26.58 -14.31
N ILE A 763 11.87 26.27 -13.91
CA ILE A 763 10.66 26.63 -14.67
C ILE A 763 9.93 27.77 -13.97
N GLU A 764 9.67 28.86 -14.70
CA GLU A 764 8.76 29.93 -14.27
C GLU A 764 7.32 29.60 -14.74
N LEU A 765 6.39 29.48 -13.80
CA LEU A 765 5.00 29.04 -14.08
C LEU A 765 4.14 30.11 -14.75
N LEU A 766 4.27 31.36 -14.28
CA LEU A 766 3.46 32.49 -14.73
C LEU A 766 4.38 33.57 -15.30
N PRO A 767 4.00 34.22 -16.42
CA PRO A 767 4.68 35.41 -16.87
C PRO A 767 4.45 36.56 -15.88
N ASP A 768 5.41 37.48 -15.78
CA ASP A 768 5.30 38.65 -14.91
C ASP A 768 4.28 39.69 -15.44
N GLU A 769 3.99 39.66 -16.76
CA GLU A 769 3.07 40.58 -17.42
C GLU A 769 1.74 39.92 -17.83
N PRO A 770 0.60 40.62 -17.69
CA PRO A 770 -0.70 40.10 -18.10
C PRO A 770 -0.83 40.03 -19.63
N ALA A 771 -1.38 38.92 -20.14
CA ALA A 771 -1.74 38.79 -21.55
C ALA A 771 -3.10 39.46 -21.81
N MET A 772 -3.08 40.65 -22.40
CA MET A 772 -4.30 41.40 -22.72
C MET A 772 -4.96 40.88 -24.02
N PRO A 773 -6.30 40.79 -24.09
CA PRO A 773 -7.00 40.34 -25.29
C PRO A 773 -6.97 41.40 -26.39
N GLU A 774 -6.86 40.97 -27.65
CA GLU A 774 -6.91 41.83 -28.82
C GLU A 774 -8.07 41.45 -29.75
N ILE A 775 -8.96 42.42 -30.04
CA ILE A 775 -10.00 42.31 -31.07
C ILE A 775 -9.85 43.51 -32.00
N PRO A 776 -9.55 43.29 -33.30
CA PRO A 776 -9.40 44.38 -34.26
C PRO A 776 -10.63 45.31 -34.29
N GLY A 777 -10.42 46.61 -34.11
CA GLY A 777 -11.49 47.61 -34.16
C GLY A 777 -12.32 47.77 -32.88
N ALA A 778 -12.07 46.98 -31.83
CA ALA A 778 -12.87 47.04 -30.59
C ALA A 778 -12.65 48.33 -29.80
N ALA A 779 -11.42 48.84 -29.74
CA ALA A 779 -11.10 50.08 -29.05
C ALA A 779 -11.77 51.30 -29.71
N GLU A 780 -11.76 51.33 -31.05
CA GLU A 780 -12.40 52.38 -31.84
C GLU A 780 -13.93 52.32 -31.67
N LYS A 781 -14.52 51.12 -31.77
CA LYS A 781 -15.97 50.93 -31.57
C LYS A 781 -16.42 51.30 -30.17
N LEU A 782 -15.64 50.98 -29.13
CA LEU A 782 -15.94 51.40 -27.76
C LEU A 782 -16.03 52.92 -27.66
N VAL A 783 -15.06 53.63 -28.25
CA VAL A 783 -15.05 55.09 -28.28
C VAL A 783 -16.31 55.60 -29.00
N GLU A 784 -16.62 55.07 -30.19
CA GLU A 784 -17.81 55.46 -30.94
C GLU A 784 -19.11 55.23 -30.14
N MET A 785 -19.26 54.05 -29.52
CA MET A 785 -20.43 53.71 -28.70
C MET A 785 -20.59 54.62 -27.49
N ALA A 786 -19.49 54.89 -26.77
CA ALA A 786 -19.51 55.76 -25.60
C ALA A 786 -19.91 57.19 -25.97
N PHE A 787 -19.32 57.75 -27.04
CA PHE A 787 -19.67 59.09 -27.51
C PHE A 787 -21.11 59.16 -28.06
N ALA A 788 -21.55 58.15 -28.81
CA ALA A 788 -22.91 58.09 -29.32
C ALA A 788 -23.94 58.04 -28.19
N ARG A 789 -23.70 57.23 -27.15
CA ARG A 789 -24.59 57.12 -26.00
C ARG A 789 -24.58 58.38 -25.14
N ALA A 790 -23.42 59.00 -24.93
CA ALA A 790 -23.32 60.26 -24.21
C ALA A 790 -24.15 61.36 -24.89
N ARG A 791 -24.08 61.47 -26.22
CA ARG A 791 -24.87 62.46 -26.99
C ARG A 791 -26.37 62.24 -26.85
N GLN A 792 -26.82 60.98 -26.80
CA GLN A 792 -28.24 60.66 -26.58
C GLN A 792 -28.76 61.09 -25.20
N ILE A 793 -27.91 61.05 -24.16
CA ILE A 793 -28.32 61.35 -22.77
C ILE A 793 -28.16 62.85 -22.46
N TYR A 794 -27.03 63.44 -22.87
CA TYR A 794 -26.61 64.77 -22.45
C TYR A 794 -26.77 65.86 -23.54
N GLY A 795 -27.17 65.48 -24.76
CA GLY A 795 -27.36 66.38 -25.89
C GLY A 795 -26.15 66.46 -26.84
N ASP A 796 -26.36 67.10 -27.99
CA ASP A 796 -25.32 67.34 -29.00
C ASP A 796 -25.34 68.84 -29.37
N PRO A 797 -24.30 69.63 -29.03
CA PRO A 797 -23.00 69.21 -28.48
C PRO A 797 -23.04 68.77 -27.02
N LEU A 798 -22.07 67.93 -26.63
CA LEU A 798 -21.88 67.49 -25.25
C LEU A 798 -21.46 68.67 -24.34
N PRO A 799 -21.89 68.72 -23.06
CA PRO A 799 -21.29 69.62 -22.09
C PRO A 799 -19.79 69.34 -21.94
N GLU A 800 -18.98 70.41 -21.85
CA GLU A 800 -17.50 70.34 -21.79
C GLU A 800 -17.00 69.36 -20.71
N ILE A 801 -17.59 69.41 -19.51
CA ILE A 801 -17.27 68.51 -18.39
C ILE A 801 -17.48 67.03 -18.72
N VAL A 802 -18.47 66.70 -19.56
CA VAL A 802 -18.79 65.32 -19.95
C VAL A 802 -17.84 64.86 -21.04
N GLU A 803 -17.56 65.71 -22.03
CA GLU A 803 -16.65 65.39 -23.13
C GLU A 803 -15.20 65.19 -22.65
N GLU A 804 -14.69 66.08 -21.80
CA GLU A 804 -13.35 65.95 -21.22
C GLU A 804 -13.21 64.66 -20.39
N ARG A 805 -14.24 64.35 -19.60
CA ARG A 805 -14.28 63.13 -18.80
C ARG A 805 -14.25 61.89 -19.68
N LEU A 806 -15.05 61.85 -20.74
CA LEU A 806 -15.13 60.71 -21.65
C LEU A 806 -13.78 60.46 -22.36
N LYS A 807 -13.13 61.52 -22.84
CA LYS A 807 -11.80 61.43 -23.49
C LYS A 807 -10.75 60.89 -22.51
N HIS A 808 -10.73 61.42 -21.30
CA HIS A 808 -9.76 61.01 -20.27
C HIS A 808 -9.92 59.53 -19.89
N GLU A 809 -11.15 59.07 -19.65
CA GLU A 809 -11.41 57.68 -19.29
C GLU A 809 -11.09 56.71 -20.44
N LEU A 810 -11.55 57.01 -21.67
CA LEU A 810 -11.35 56.14 -22.82
C LEU A 810 -9.86 56.02 -23.23
N ASP A 811 -9.09 57.10 -23.13
CA ASP A 811 -7.64 57.09 -23.36
C ASP A 811 -6.92 56.19 -22.33
N ALA A 812 -7.26 56.30 -21.04
CA ALA A 812 -6.69 55.44 -20.01
C ALA A 812 -7.09 53.96 -20.21
N ILE A 813 -8.36 53.68 -20.50
CA ILE A 813 -8.87 52.32 -20.75
C ILE A 813 -8.14 51.66 -21.92
N ASN A 814 -8.00 52.38 -23.04
CA ASN A 814 -7.33 51.84 -24.23
C ASN A 814 -5.81 51.70 -24.03
N ARG A 815 -5.16 52.68 -23.39
CA ARG A 815 -3.71 52.64 -23.10
C ARG A 815 -3.32 51.43 -22.26
N HIS A 816 -4.18 51.04 -21.31
CA HIS A 816 -3.95 49.89 -20.45
C HIS A 816 -4.55 48.58 -20.99
N GLY A 817 -5.04 48.56 -22.24
CA GLY A 817 -5.52 47.34 -22.91
C GLY A 817 -6.91 46.85 -22.48
N TYR A 818 -7.66 47.64 -21.70
CA TYR A 818 -9.00 47.27 -21.22
C TYR A 818 -10.12 47.53 -22.24
N GLY A 819 -9.82 48.22 -23.36
CA GLY A 819 -10.82 48.60 -24.37
C GLY A 819 -11.62 47.40 -24.90
N VAL A 820 -10.96 46.27 -25.16
CA VAL A 820 -11.61 45.03 -25.61
C VAL A 820 -12.58 44.49 -24.57
N LEU A 821 -12.22 44.54 -23.28
CA LEU A 821 -13.07 44.04 -22.19
C LEU A 821 -14.33 44.90 -22.02
N TYR A 822 -14.17 46.23 -22.09
CA TYR A 822 -15.31 47.14 -22.07
C TYR A 822 -16.22 46.95 -23.28
N TYR A 823 -15.66 46.70 -24.46
CA TYR A 823 -16.43 46.44 -25.69
C TYR A 823 -17.23 45.13 -25.63
N ILE A 824 -16.69 44.07 -25.01
CA ILE A 824 -17.42 42.81 -24.82
C ILE A 824 -18.56 42.97 -23.81
N ALA A 825 -18.37 43.82 -22.79
CA ALA A 825 -19.36 44.05 -21.75
C ALA A 825 -20.51 44.97 -22.18
N SER A 826 -20.30 45.79 -23.22
CA SER A 826 -21.27 46.74 -23.77
C SER A 826 -22.19 46.10 -24.80
#